data_AF-A0A2N5ZBR9-F1
#
_entry.id   AF-A0A2N5ZBR9-F1
#
_cell.length_a   1.000
_cell.length_b   1.000
_cell.length_c   1.000
_cell.angle_alpha   90.00
_cell.angle_beta   90.00
_cell.angle_gamma   90.00
#
_symmetry.space_group_name_H-M   'P 1'
#
loop_
_entity.id
_entity.type
_entity.pdbx_description
1 polymer ?
#
loop_
_entity_poly.entity_id
_entity_poly.type
_entity_poly.pdbx_seq_one_letter_code
_entity_poly.pdbx_strand_id
1 'polypeptide(L)'
;MKYKFILLVLFFTYLCHATPFEFAVKYSDIDPLEDELFDLIITNTGQKNEASNANYLGYVSLGEIEEKDRSLDHYKIIKKNPSWNSYIIDYTDVISMQVKKKKIFEVLEKDDCVFIDNIDSYYYFEKPPFKTSALNLKKLFADIRKKYPEKKIIINRGFEIIDEIADYIDGFLFENLIYMHDFKDDTLKKNPEFDKIKKTIQNIKKRHKDLNIYVIEYVYDKKGKLLESFQDDIYKQLDVKVFYSDIDLNHIRKYYLSDSEIFLTFYPEGNFFESPVHMFFQTVFEYFGKRIRFFTRPSQIKSPELYSGIIMYDDGSTGIYDQDILDFINKNEFKKKIFCGYYDDSLELFKKLDISLYGQPGRFVKTDFNGFEISPFIINSIFSFKDNKTKDLLFGRLQNNEYVGISDESTLITGSLPVVSTGLGRNAWLFDPFELFSKILSDDLPVPSLVIDSGNRIAYTHIDADGMDSTTDQKLNLEILSEKVCQRFDDIPFSVSFITSILDESVNPFAPKIIDSIRKDLYLENIEFASHSFSHPFVMKANTVNHEYGHNLNIPGYNMDFNKELNGSLNMLRSLFPEKTVNNYYWTGDCRPPEDVIKIADQNNIRCINGGDPEYSGKYSSLTFLSPFTCQVGSYTQYYANSRNEFIDTAGWKQDYHSFISRIDYFKNTARKRFLKPIDVYYHFYIVEKEAALNALVEIYEYLKETSLCNMFASDYLDRAYSFPDVRVFRRANDFLVYNENIKTLRVNKDTNIDIKKSNNIIGFRDMSDGRYLFLGDKKWTKIVKSYRNIFELSLYSSNIPIKDIKIDNEDIHIRISENYDFINPDIILKIGQRDKNIRNIYINAEKVSFKFREDEIEIK
;
A
#
# COMPACT_ATOMS: atom_id res chain seq x y z
N MET A 1 -19.99 55.97 -8.57
CA MET A 1 -19.92 54.93 -7.53
C MET A 1 -20.65 53.71 -8.07
N LYS A 2 -19.91 52.72 -8.59
CA LYS A 2 -20.46 51.59 -9.34
C LYS A 2 -20.41 50.33 -8.48
N TYR A 3 -21.58 49.77 -8.19
CA TYR A 3 -21.75 48.45 -7.60
C TYR A 3 -21.14 47.39 -8.54
N LYS A 4 -20.19 46.60 -8.04
CA LYS A 4 -19.73 45.36 -8.71
C LYS A 4 -20.41 44.19 -8.02
N PHE A 5 -21.27 43.51 -8.77
CA PHE A 5 -21.78 42.18 -8.49
C PHE A 5 -20.60 41.21 -8.26
N ILE A 6 -20.56 40.58 -7.10
CA ILE A 6 -19.75 39.37 -6.87
C ILE A 6 -20.57 38.22 -7.45
N LEU A 7 -20.18 37.76 -8.64
CA LEU A 7 -20.68 36.52 -9.22
C LEU A 7 -19.93 35.39 -8.51
N LEU A 8 -20.53 34.85 -7.44
CA LEU A 8 -20.04 33.66 -6.76
C LEU A 8 -20.34 32.46 -7.67
N VAL A 9 -19.45 32.18 -8.61
CA VAL A 9 -19.50 30.93 -9.39
C VAL A 9 -19.03 29.83 -8.46
N LEU A 10 -19.99 29.18 -7.79
CA LEU A 10 -19.81 27.87 -7.19
C LEU A 10 -19.47 26.88 -8.31
N PHE A 11 -18.18 26.73 -8.61
CA PHE A 11 -17.67 25.57 -9.31
C PHE A 11 -17.85 24.37 -8.37
N PHE A 12 -19.03 23.76 -8.38
CA PHE A 12 -19.16 22.35 -8.05
C PHE A 12 -18.49 21.57 -9.19
N THR A 13 -17.17 21.51 -9.19
CA THR A 13 -16.50 20.39 -9.85
C THR A 13 -16.86 19.16 -9.02
N TYR A 14 -17.89 18.44 -9.44
CA TYR A 14 -17.93 17.01 -9.17
C TYR A 14 -16.64 16.45 -9.76
N LEU A 15 -15.63 16.27 -8.90
CA LEU A 15 -14.50 15.40 -9.16
C LEU A 15 -15.09 13.99 -9.28
N CYS A 16 -15.61 13.66 -10.47
CA CYS A 16 -15.82 12.27 -10.85
C CYS A 16 -14.46 11.61 -10.73
N HIS A 17 -14.27 10.87 -9.64
CA HIS A 17 -13.22 9.88 -9.54
C HIS A 17 -13.57 8.84 -10.60
N ALA A 18 -13.00 8.98 -11.79
CA ALA A 18 -13.12 7.95 -12.81
C ALA A 18 -12.50 6.69 -12.20
N THR A 19 -13.34 5.68 -11.93
CA THR A 19 -12.84 4.43 -11.38
C THR A 19 -12.03 3.71 -12.47
N PRO A 20 -11.11 2.83 -12.09
CA PRO A 20 -10.22 2.22 -13.07
C PRO A 20 -10.88 1.15 -13.96
N PHE A 21 -12.08 0.65 -13.61
CA PHE A 21 -12.82 -0.36 -14.36
C PHE A 21 -14.29 0.00 -14.54
N GLU A 22 -14.89 -0.52 -15.61
CA GLU A 22 -16.24 -0.12 -15.99
C GLU A 22 -17.35 -0.89 -15.27
N PHE A 23 -17.17 -2.20 -14.99
CA PHE A 23 -18.16 -2.97 -14.22
C PHE A 23 -17.65 -4.28 -13.60
N ALA A 24 -18.36 -4.76 -12.58
CA ALA A 24 -18.24 -6.09 -11.98
C ALA A 24 -19.61 -6.72 -11.71
N VAL A 25 -19.65 -8.06 -11.60
CA VAL A 25 -20.81 -8.82 -11.11
C VAL A 25 -20.35 -9.63 -9.89
N LYS A 26 -21.00 -9.46 -8.74
CA LYS A 26 -20.57 -10.01 -7.45
C LYS A 26 -21.76 -10.59 -6.68
N TYR A 27 -21.74 -11.88 -6.37
CA TYR A 27 -22.83 -12.55 -5.63
C TYR A 27 -22.47 -12.93 -4.17
N SER A 28 -21.26 -12.63 -3.73
CA SER A 28 -20.78 -12.80 -2.34
C SER A 28 -20.29 -11.48 -1.74
N ASP A 29 -20.14 -11.47 -0.40
CA ASP A 29 -19.55 -10.36 0.35
C ASP A 29 -18.06 -10.23 0.01
N ILE A 30 -17.68 -9.11 -0.60
CA ILE A 30 -16.30 -8.80 -1.02
C ILE A 30 -15.80 -7.54 -0.29
N ASP A 31 -14.48 -7.40 -0.20
CA ASP A 31 -13.77 -6.26 0.39
C ASP A 31 -14.28 -4.92 -0.19
N PRO A 32 -14.72 -3.96 0.65
CA PRO A 32 -15.10 -2.61 0.23
C PRO A 32 -14.11 -1.89 -0.69
N LEU A 33 -12.81 -2.14 -0.52
CA LEU A 33 -11.76 -1.54 -1.35
C LEU A 33 -11.81 -2.06 -2.79
N GLU A 34 -12.26 -3.30 -3.00
CA GLU A 34 -12.45 -3.86 -4.33
C GLU A 34 -13.71 -3.33 -5.03
N ASP A 35 -14.63 -2.71 -4.31
CA ASP A 35 -15.79 -2.07 -4.93
C ASP A 35 -15.40 -0.74 -5.59
N GLU A 36 -14.49 0.03 -4.98
CA GLU A 36 -13.97 1.29 -5.55
C GLU A 36 -13.24 1.14 -6.89
N LEU A 37 -12.87 -0.09 -7.25
CA LEU A 37 -12.27 -0.42 -8.53
C LEU A 37 -13.23 -0.23 -9.72
N PHE A 38 -14.54 -0.25 -9.51
CA PHE A 38 -15.54 -0.34 -10.58
C PHE A 38 -16.53 0.83 -10.58
N ASP A 39 -16.89 1.33 -11.78
CA ASP A 39 -17.92 2.36 -11.95
C ASP A 39 -19.31 1.80 -11.64
N LEU A 40 -19.48 0.49 -11.80
CA LEU A 40 -20.74 -0.22 -11.78
C LEU A 40 -20.58 -1.62 -11.16
N ILE A 41 -21.44 -1.99 -10.21
CA ILE A 41 -21.43 -3.31 -9.58
C ILE A 41 -22.84 -3.90 -9.60
N ILE A 42 -22.98 -5.07 -10.20
CA ILE A 42 -24.22 -5.86 -10.21
C ILE A 42 -24.13 -6.87 -9.06
N THR A 43 -25.05 -6.80 -8.09
CA THR A 43 -25.10 -7.75 -6.95
C THR A 43 -26.41 -8.52 -6.91
N ASN A 44 -26.39 -9.72 -6.30
CA ASN A 44 -27.59 -10.56 -6.14
C ASN A 44 -28.54 -10.03 -5.05
N THR A 45 -27.98 -9.47 -3.97
CA THR A 45 -28.72 -9.11 -2.76
C THR A 45 -29.23 -7.67 -2.77
N GLY A 46 -28.78 -6.86 -3.74
CA GLY A 46 -28.97 -5.41 -3.71
C GLY A 46 -28.29 -4.73 -2.51
N GLN A 47 -27.45 -5.45 -1.76
CA GLN A 47 -26.71 -4.85 -0.65
C GLN A 47 -25.66 -3.89 -1.23
N LYS A 48 -25.82 -2.63 -0.87
CA LYS A 48 -24.88 -1.56 -1.17
C LYS A 48 -23.83 -1.52 -0.06
N ASN A 49 -22.58 -1.43 -0.46
CA ASN A 49 -21.53 -1.04 0.46
C ASN A 49 -21.56 0.48 0.65
N GLU A 50 -21.99 0.96 1.82
CA GLU A 50 -22.12 2.40 2.09
C GLU A 50 -20.77 3.14 2.02
N ALA A 51 -19.65 2.44 2.19
CA ALA A 51 -18.32 3.01 2.08
C ALA A 51 -17.83 3.18 0.62
N SER A 52 -18.50 2.57 -0.36
CA SER A 52 -18.07 2.58 -1.76
C SER A 52 -18.79 3.66 -2.59
N ASN A 53 -18.03 4.35 -3.45
CA ASN A 53 -18.55 5.30 -4.44
C ASN A 53 -19.06 4.63 -5.74
N ALA A 54 -19.00 3.30 -5.86
CA ALA A 54 -19.47 2.58 -7.04
C ALA A 54 -21.00 2.65 -7.20
N ASN A 55 -21.49 2.57 -8.45
CA ASN A 55 -22.92 2.46 -8.70
C ASN A 55 -23.39 1.01 -8.56
N TYR A 56 -24.19 0.72 -7.55
CA TYR A 56 -24.80 -0.60 -7.35
C TYR A 56 -26.11 -0.71 -8.13
N LEU A 57 -26.33 -1.84 -8.82
CA LEU A 57 -27.64 -2.15 -9.41
C LEU A 57 -28.45 -3.05 -8.51
N GLY A 58 -29.67 -2.64 -8.19
CA GLY A 58 -30.66 -3.52 -7.58
C GLY A 58 -31.07 -4.63 -8.56
N TYR A 59 -31.08 -5.88 -8.10
CA TYR A 59 -31.41 -7.05 -8.92
C TYR A 59 -32.91 -7.34 -8.95
N VAL A 60 -33.45 -7.59 -10.14
CA VAL A 60 -34.81 -8.10 -10.34
C VAL A 60 -34.83 -9.17 -11.42
N SER A 61 -35.15 -10.42 -11.09
CA SER A 61 -35.52 -11.41 -12.11
C SER A 61 -36.90 -11.08 -12.68
N LEU A 62 -37.00 -10.89 -14.01
CA LEU A 62 -38.28 -10.67 -14.69
C LEU A 62 -39.00 -11.97 -14.99
N GLY A 63 -38.25 -12.96 -15.47
CA GLY A 63 -38.78 -14.22 -16.00
C GLY A 63 -38.87 -15.36 -15.00
N GLU A 64 -38.27 -15.23 -13.82
CA GLU A 64 -38.31 -16.27 -12.80
C GLU A 64 -38.76 -15.76 -11.43
N ILE A 65 -39.19 -16.67 -10.58
CA ILE A 65 -39.52 -16.40 -9.18
C ILE A 65 -39.16 -17.60 -8.31
N GLU A 66 -38.56 -17.33 -7.16
CA GLU A 66 -38.20 -18.37 -6.20
C GLU A 66 -39.44 -19.05 -5.59
N GLU A 67 -39.33 -20.35 -5.29
CA GLU A 67 -40.42 -21.12 -4.69
C GLU A 67 -40.90 -20.56 -3.33
N LYS A 68 -40.02 -19.86 -2.59
CA LYS A 68 -40.32 -19.28 -1.28
C LYS A 68 -40.92 -17.86 -1.35
N ASP A 69 -41.01 -17.24 -2.53
CA ASP A 69 -41.54 -15.89 -2.67
C ASP A 69 -43.07 -15.89 -2.45
N ARG A 70 -43.54 -15.08 -1.49
CA ARG A 70 -44.96 -14.99 -1.11
C ARG A 70 -45.88 -14.54 -2.23
N SER A 71 -45.33 -13.96 -3.31
CA SER A 71 -46.10 -13.53 -4.47
C SER A 71 -46.28 -14.60 -5.54
N LEU A 72 -45.73 -15.82 -5.36
CA LEU A 72 -45.75 -16.90 -6.35
C LEU A 72 -47.15 -17.18 -6.93
N ASP A 73 -48.18 -17.20 -6.09
CA ASP A 73 -49.57 -17.50 -6.49
C ASP A 73 -50.19 -16.45 -7.43
N HIS A 74 -49.57 -15.27 -7.57
CA HIS A 74 -50.03 -14.22 -8.47
C HIS A 74 -49.51 -14.35 -9.91
N TYR A 75 -48.61 -15.31 -10.18
CA TYR A 75 -48.00 -15.46 -11.49
C TYR A 75 -48.59 -16.62 -12.27
N LYS A 76 -48.69 -16.42 -13.58
CA LYS A 76 -48.93 -17.52 -14.50
C LYS A 76 -47.61 -18.25 -14.74
N ILE A 77 -47.54 -19.51 -14.33
CA ILE A 77 -46.32 -20.32 -14.42
C ILE A 77 -46.27 -21.09 -15.74
N ILE A 78 -45.12 -21.05 -16.41
CA ILE A 78 -44.82 -21.86 -17.59
C ILE A 78 -44.38 -23.26 -17.16
N LYS A 79 -43.36 -23.33 -16.29
CA LYS A 79 -42.83 -24.59 -15.74
C LYS A 79 -41.96 -24.34 -14.50
N LYS A 80 -41.66 -25.42 -13.75
CA LYS A 80 -40.66 -25.40 -12.66
C LYS A 80 -39.24 -25.49 -13.22
N ASN A 81 -38.30 -24.74 -12.65
CA ASN A 81 -36.87 -24.81 -12.93
C ASN A 81 -36.15 -25.45 -11.72
N PRO A 82 -35.83 -26.76 -11.78
CA PRO A 82 -35.25 -27.47 -10.65
C PRO A 82 -33.81 -27.03 -10.33
N SER A 83 -33.08 -26.45 -11.29
CA SER A 83 -31.69 -26.03 -11.08
C SER A 83 -31.55 -24.87 -10.09
N TRP A 84 -32.58 -24.02 -9.99
CA TRP A 84 -32.57 -22.81 -9.16
C TRP A 84 -33.67 -22.79 -8.09
N ASN A 85 -34.37 -23.91 -7.92
CA ASN A 85 -35.58 -24.02 -7.09
C ASN A 85 -36.58 -22.86 -7.32
N SER A 86 -36.80 -22.53 -8.60
CA SER A 86 -37.60 -21.40 -9.06
C SER A 86 -38.70 -21.86 -10.03
N TYR A 87 -39.61 -20.95 -10.35
CA TYR A 87 -40.66 -21.11 -11.35
C TYR A 87 -40.49 -20.07 -12.46
N ILE A 88 -40.61 -20.53 -13.72
CA ILE A 88 -40.55 -19.65 -14.89
C ILE A 88 -41.93 -19.03 -15.11
N ILE A 89 -41.97 -17.72 -15.24
CA ILE A 89 -43.17 -16.90 -15.33
C ILE A 89 -43.50 -16.55 -16.79
N ASP A 90 -44.78 -16.62 -17.13
CA ASP A 90 -45.33 -16.01 -18.33
C ASP A 90 -45.52 -14.51 -18.11
N TYR A 91 -44.51 -13.69 -18.41
CA TYR A 91 -44.66 -12.22 -18.37
C TYR A 91 -45.43 -11.66 -19.59
N THR A 92 -45.94 -12.50 -20.49
CA THR A 92 -46.92 -12.03 -21.50
C THR A 92 -48.32 -11.89 -20.89
N ASP A 93 -48.57 -12.58 -19.77
CA ASP A 93 -49.74 -12.38 -18.93
C ASP A 93 -49.75 -11.00 -18.26
N VAL A 94 -50.91 -10.36 -18.28
CA VAL A 94 -51.08 -8.98 -17.84
C VAL A 94 -50.85 -8.84 -16.33
N ILE A 95 -51.32 -9.80 -15.53
CA ILE A 95 -51.16 -9.78 -14.07
C ILE A 95 -49.69 -9.99 -13.71
N SER A 96 -49.07 -11.01 -14.29
CA SER A 96 -47.66 -11.35 -14.08
C SER A 96 -46.75 -10.16 -14.41
N MET A 97 -46.99 -9.48 -15.55
CA MET A 97 -46.24 -8.28 -15.94
C MET A 97 -46.50 -7.10 -14.99
N GLN A 98 -47.73 -6.89 -14.50
CA GLN A 98 -48.02 -5.81 -13.55
C GLN A 98 -47.31 -6.01 -12.21
N VAL A 99 -47.27 -7.24 -11.69
CA VAL A 99 -46.57 -7.54 -10.43
C VAL A 99 -45.06 -7.33 -10.59
N LYS A 100 -44.46 -7.80 -11.70
CA LYS A 100 -43.04 -7.55 -11.98
C LYS A 100 -42.73 -6.07 -12.17
N LYS A 101 -43.57 -5.36 -12.93
CA LYS A 101 -43.44 -3.90 -13.08
C LYS A 101 -43.44 -3.23 -11.71
N LYS A 102 -44.34 -3.59 -10.79
CA LYS A 102 -44.35 -3.03 -9.44
C LYS A 102 -43.02 -3.27 -8.71
N LYS A 103 -42.51 -4.50 -8.71
CA LYS A 103 -41.22 -4.84 -8.08
C LYS A 103 -40.05 -4.03 -8.65
N ILE A 104 -39.99 -3.84 -9.98
CA ILE A 104 -38.95 -3.02 -10.62
C ILE A 104 -39.04 -1.56 -10.14
N PHE A 105 -40.24 -1.01 -10.04
CA PHE A 105 -40.43 0.36 -9.57
C PHE A 105 -40.09 0.50 -8.07
N GLU A 106 -40.37 -0.49 -7.24
CA GLU A 106 -39.99 -0.52 -5.82
C GLU A 106 -38.46 -0.52 -5.63
N VAL A 107 -37.71 -1.20 -6.50
CA VAL A 107 -36.23 -1.14 -6.52
C VAL A 107 -35.74 0.24 -6.95
N LEU A 108 -36.26 0.78 -8.06
CA LEU A 108 -35.86 2.09 -8.59
C LEU A 108 -36.27 3.29 -7.71
N GLU A 109 -37.17 3.10 -6.75
CA GLU A 109 -37.47 4.09 -5.70
C GLU A 109 -36.36 4.22 -4.67
N LYS A 110 -35.57 3.15 -4.48
CA LYS A 110 -34.47 3.11 -3.50
C LYS A 110 -33.11 3.28 -4.15
N ASP A 111 -32.94 2.71 -5.35
CA ASP A 111 -31.66 2.61 -6.03
C ASP A 111 -31.61 3.47 -7.29
N ASP A 112 -30.41 3.93 -7.67
CA ASP A 112 -30.19 4.72 -8.89
C ASP A 112 -30.06 3.87 -10.16
N CYS A 113 -29.88 2.56 -9.99
CA CYS A 113 -29.65 1.62 -11.07
C CYS A 113 -30.41 0.30 -10.84
N VAL A 114 -30.87 -0.36 -11.90
CA VAL A 114 -31.53 -1.68 -11.84
C VAL A 114 -30.97 -2.65 -12.86
N PHE A 115 -30.73 -3.89 -12.44
CA PHE A 115 -30.36 -5.02 -13.28
C PHE A 115 -31.55 -5.98 -13.40
N ILE A 116 -32.02 -6.23 -14.61
CA ILE A 116 -33.22 -7.03 -14.88
C ILE A 116 -32.84 -8.34 -15.59
N ASP A 117 -33.01 -9.44 -14.89
CA ASP A 117 -32.57 -10.77 -15.33
C ASP A 117 -33.70 -11.60 -15.97
N ASN A 118 -33.33 -12.67 -16.69
CA ASN A 118 -34.21 -13.66 -17.32
C ASN A 118 -35.26 -13.07 -18.27
N ILE A 119 -34.95 -11.97 -18.97
CA ILE A 119 -35.89 -11.39 -19.94
C ILE A 119 -36.10 -12.31 -21.15
N ASP A 120 -35.20 -13.26 -21.38
CA ASP A 120 -35.24 -14.26 -22.45
C ASP A 120 -36.12 -15.48 -22.10
N SER A 121 -36.86 -15.44 -21.00
CA SER A 121 -37.74 -16.55 -20.59
C SER A 121 -38.85 -16.89 -21.59
N TYR A 122 -39.09 -16.04 -22.60
CA TYR A 122 -39.96 -16.37 -23.75
C TYR A 122 -39.50 -17.62 -24.53
N TYR A 123 -38.25 -18.07 -24.37
CA TYR A 123 -37.77 -19.32 -24.96
C TYR A 123 -38.36 -20.57 -24.30
N TYR A 124 -38.94 -20.46 -23.11
CA TYR A 124 -39.52 -21.59 -22.40
C TYR A 124 -40.94 -21.94 -22.81
N PHE A 125 -41.57 -21.13 -23.67
CA PHE A 125 -42.84 -21.48 -24.30
C PHE A 125 -42.64 -22.53 -25.39
N GLU A 126 -43.63 -23.40 -25.60
CA GLU A 126 -43.64 -24.34 -26.75
C GLU A 126 -43.47 -23.62 -28.09
N LYS A 127 -44.04 -22.40 -28.19
CA LYS A 127 -43.85 -21.48 -29.31
C LYS A 127 -43.52 -20.10 -28.75
N PRO A 128 -42.26 -19.63 -28.86
CA PRO A 128 -41.83 -18.35 -28.29
C PRO A 128 -42.68 -17.17 -28.79
N PRO A 129 -43.36 -16.42 -27.89
CA PRO A 129 -44.23 -15.31 -28.26
C PRO A 129 -43.44 -14.01 -28.46
N PHE A 130 -42.45 -13.99 -29.36
CA PHE A 130 -41.51 -12.87 -29.53
C PHE A 130 -42.21 -11.52 -29.72
N LYS A 131 -43.19 -11.44 -30.62
CA LYS A 131 -43.90 -10.19 -30.93
C LYS A 131 -44.63 -9.62 -29.71
N THR A 132 -45.31 -10.47 -28.95
CA THR A 132 -46.03 -10.05 -27.72
C THR A 132 -45.05 -9.66 -26.63
N SER A 133 -43.96 -10.43 -26.47
CA SER A 133 -42.90 -10.16 -25.50
C SER A 133 -42.22 -8.83 -25.77
N ALA A 134 -41.81 -8.57 -27.02
CA ALA A 134 -41.20 -7.31 -27.44
C ALA A 134 -42.13 -6.12 -27.18
N LEU A 135 -43.42 -6.24 -27.49
CA LEU A 135 -44.40 -5.18 -27.24
C LEU A 135 -44.56 -4.88 -25.74
N ASN A 136 -44.68 -5.92 -24.91
CA ASN A 136 -44.83 -5.78 -23.46
C ASN A 136 -43.57 -5.19 -22.81
N LEU A 137 -42.39 -5.66 -23.24
CA LEU A 137 -41.10 -5.17 -22.73
C LEU A 137 -40.83 -3.74 -23.16
N LYS A 138 -41.10 -3.39 -24.42
CA LYS A 138 -41.04 -2.01 -24.90
C LYS A 138 -41.92 -1.09 -24.06
N LYS A 139 -43.16 -1.52 -23.77
CA LYS A 139 -44.07 -0.75 -22.91
C LYS A 139 -43.54 -0.62 -21.49
N LEU A 140 -43.03 -1.71 -20.90
CA LEU A 140 -42.43 -1.71 -19.56
C LEU A 140 -41.28 -0.70 -19.47
N PHE A 141 -40.29 -0.80 -20.37
CA PHE A 141 -39.11 0.07 -20.34
C PHE A 141 -39.44 1.52 -20.70
N ALA A 142 -40.37 1.77 -21.63
CA ALA A 142 -40.86 3.11 -21.91
C ALA A 142 -41.55 3.74 -20.67
N ASP A 143 -42.34 2.96 -19.93
CA ASP A 143 -42.98 3.42 -18.70
C ASP A 143 -41.95 3.72 -17.60
N ILE A 144 -40.90 2.88 -17.47
CA ILE A 144 -39.81 3.11 -16.52
C ILE A 144 -39.06 4.39 -16.90
N ARG A 145 -38.58 4.51 -18.13
CA ARG A 145 -37.81 5.67 -18.60
C ARG A 145 -38.60 6.98 -18.51
N LYS A 146 -39.93 6.92 -18.71
CA LYS A 146 -40.83 8.07 -18.52
C LYS A 146 -40.89 8.54 -17.06
N LYS A 147 -40.93 7.63 -16.08
CA LYS A 147 -40.94 8.00 -14.65
C LYS A 147 -39.54 8.36 -14.16
N TYR A 148 -38.52 7.70 -14.69
CA TYR A 148 -37.13 7.74 -14.23
C TYR A 148 -36.17 7.96 -15.40
N PRO A 149 -36.01 9.21 -15.88
CA PRO A 149 -35.16 9.49 -17.05
C PRO A 149 -33.68 9.21 -16.79
N GLU A 150 -33.18 9.51 -15.58
CA GLU A 150 -31.76 9.45 -15.22
C GLU A 150 -31.31 8.11 -14.59
N LYS A 151 -32.23 7.21 -14.26
CA LYS A 151 -31.89 5.93 -13.61
C LYS A 151 -31.24 4.98 -14.63
N LYS A 152 -30.18 4.25 -14.25
CA LYS A 152 -29.54 3.28 -15.14
C LYS A 152 -30.34 1.97 -15.18
N ILE A 153 -30.58 1.44 -16.38
CA ILE A 153 -31.32 0.20 -16.62
C ILE A 153 -30.45 -0.73 -17.45
N ILE A 154 -30.05 -1.86 -16.86
CA ILE A 154 -29.31 -2.92 -17.54
C ILE A 154 -30.13 -4.19 -17.50
N ILE A 155 -30.13 -4.94 -18.59
CA ILE A 155 -30.86 -6.21 -18.71
C ILE A 155 -29.89 -7.38 -18.96
N ASN A 156 -30.27 -8.60 -18.60
CA ASN A 156 -29.53 -9.80 -18.99
C ASN A 156 -30.14 -10.46 -20.24
N ARG A 157 -29.36 -10.58 -21.32
CA ARG A 157 -29.71 -11.18 -22.63
C ARG A 157 -30.80 -10.40 -23.39
N GLY A 158 -31.62 -11.11 -24.17
CA GLY A 158 -32.70 -10.55 -24.99
C GLY A 158 -32.32 -10.10 -26.40
N PHE A 159 -31.30 -10.71 -27.03
CA PHE A 159 -30.78 -10.33 -28.36
C PHE A 159 -31.86 -10.11 -29.43
N GLU A 160 -32.93 -10.91 -29.41
CA GLU A 160 -34.01 -10.93 -30.40
C GLU A 160 -34.94 -9.73 -30.32
N ILE A 161 -34.90 -9.00 -29.21
CA ILE A 161 -35.82 -7.90 -28.90
C ILE A 161 -35.10 -6.58 -28.55
N ILE A 162 -33.76 -6.56 -28.62
CA ILE A 162 -32.95 -5.39 -28.26
C ILE A 162 -33.34 -4.19 -29.10
N ASP A 163 -33.63 -4.38 -30.39
CA ASP A 163 -33.93 -3.28 -31.29
C ASP A 163 -35.21 -2.53 -30.90
N GLU A 164 -36.17 -3.22 -30.28
CA GLU A 164 -37.42 -2.62 -29.84
C GLU A 164 -37.29 -1.84 -28.53
N ILE A 165 -36.25 -2.12 -27.74
CA ILE A 165 -36.10 -1.60 -26.37
C ILE A 165 -34.84 -0.73 -26.15
N ALA A 166 -33.89 -0.72 -27.09
CA ALA A 166 -32.59 -0.07 -26.95
C ALA A 166 -32.68 1.41 -26.54
N ASP A 167 -33.66 2.16 -27.04
CA ASP A 167 -33.88 3.58 -26.71
C ASP A 167 -34.27 3.83 -25.24
N TYR A 168 -34.62 2.78 -24.49
CA TYR A 168 -35.13 2.90 -23.12
C TYR A 168 -34.18 2.32 -22.06
N ILE A 169 -33.09 1.66 -22.47
CA ILE A 169 -32.15 0.99 -21.57
C ILE A 169 -30.74 1.57 -21.76
N ASP A 170 -29.86 1.38 -20.77
CA ASP A 170 -28.48 1.89 -20.80
C ASP A 170 -27.47 0.83 -21.24
N GLY A 171 -27.87 -0.44 -21.19
CA GLY A 171 -27.09 -1.54 -21.73
C GLY A 171 -27.71 -2.91 -21.50
N PHE A 172 -27.06 -3.93 -22.03
CA PHE A 172 -27.39 -5.32 -21.73
C PHE A 172 -26.13 -6.14 -21.45
N LEU A 173 -26.28 -7.10 -20.56
CA LEU A 173 -25.27 -8.09 -20.18
C LEU A 173 -25.60 -9.43 -20.84
N PHE A 174 -24.61 -10.24 -21.17
CA PHE A 174 -24.84 -11.63 -21.53
C PHE A 174 -23.65 -12.52 -21.17
N GLU A 175 -23.91 -13.82 -21.15
CA GLU A 175 -22.98 -14.87 -20.75
C GLU A 175 -23.16 -16.03 -21.73
N ASN A 176 -22.15 -16.41 -22.52
CA ASN A 176 -20.76 -15.96 -22.66
C ASN A 176 -20.46 -15.69 -24.16
N LEU A 177 -19.32 -15.07 -24.49
CA LEU A 177 -18.94 -14.84 -25.89
C LEU A 177 -17.96 -15.90 -26.40
N ILE A 178 -16.79 -16.04 -25.78
CA ILE A 178 -15.68 -16.85 -26.31
C ILE A 178 -15.67 -18.25 -25.71
N TYR A 179 -15.79 -18.36 -24.39
CA TYR A 179 -15.63 -19.63 -23.68
C TYR A 179 -16.91 -20.03 -22.96
N MET A 180 -17.28 -21.29 -23.14
CA MET A 180 -18.30 -21.98 -22.35
C MET A 180 -17.64 -22.83 -21.28
N HIS A 181 -18.17 -22.70 -20.06
CA HIS A 181 -17.76 -23.52 -18.93
C HIS A 181 -18.58 -24.82 -18.88
N ASP A 182 -17.89 -25.97 -18.79
CA ASP A 182 -18.50 -27.29 -18.62
C ASP A 182 -18.63 -27.63 -17.13
N PHE A 183 -19.87 -27.67 -16.65
CA PHE A 183 -20.22 -27.88 -15.24
C PHE A 183 -19.92 -29.28 -14.70
N LYS A 184 -19.68 -30.27 -15.57
CA LYS A 184 -19.41 -31.65 -15.12
C LYS A 184 -17.96 -31.85 -14.71
N ASP A 185 -17.05 -31.26 -15.48
CA ASP A 185 -15.61 -31.54 -15.38
C ASP A 185 -14.77 -30.30 -15.05
N ASP A 186 -15.41 -29.13 -14.85
CA ASP A 186 -14.73 -27.85 -14.54
C ASP A 186 -13.74 -27.44 -15.64
N THR A 187 -14.15 -27.59 -16.91
CA THR A 187 -13.31 -27.33 -18.09
C THR A 187 -13.90 -26.26 -19.02
N LEU A 188 -13.03 -25.58 -19.78
CA LEU A 188 -13.46 -24.63 -20.81
C LEU A 188 -13.55 -25.27 -22.20
N LYS A 189 -14.60 -24.90 -22.93
CA LYS A 189 -14.77 -25.20 -24.35
C LYS A 189 -15.03 -23.90 -25.10
N LYS A 190 -14.58 -23.81 -26.35
CA LYS A 190 -14.90 -22.67 -27.21
C LYS A 190 -16.40 -22.62 -27.47
N ASN A 191 -17.00 -21.44 -27.39
CA ASN A 191 -18.42 -21.25 -27.66
C ASN A 191 -18.71 -21.55 -29.15
N PRO A 192 -19.54 -22.57 -29.47
CA PRO A 192 -19.86 -22.93 -30.85
C PRO A 192 -20.64 -21.83 -31.58
N GLU A 193 -21.34 -20.95 -30.86
CA GLU A 193 -22.11 -19.84 -31.43
C GLU A 193 -21.29 -18.53 -31.52
N PHE A 194 -19.99 -18.55 -31.22
CA PHE A 194 -19.11 -17.36 -31.18
C PHE A 194 -19.27 -16.45 -32.41
N ASP A 195 -19.15 -16.99 -33.63
CA ASP A 195 -19.21 -16.20 -34.85
C ASP A 195 -20.59 -15.56 -35.06
N LYS A 196 -21.66 -16.25 -34.66
CA LYS A 196 -23.02 -15.77 -34.76
C LYS A 196 -23.27 -14.64 -33.75
N ILE A 197 -22.91 -14.83 -32.48
CA ILE A 197 -23.05 -13.82 -31.42
C ILE A 197 -22.22 -12.59 -31.77
N LYS A 198 -20.98 -12.78 -32.21
CA LYS A 198 -20.10 -11.69 -32.68
C LYS A 198 -20.76 -10.85 -33.76
N LYS A 199 -21.33 -11.49 -34.78
CA LYS A 199 -22.04 -10.80 -35.87
C LYS A 199 -23.28 -10.05 -35.35
N THR A 200 -24.03 -10.66 -34.42
CA THR A 200 -25.19 -10.01 -33.77
C THR A 200 -24.78 -8.75 -33.02
N ILE A 201 -23.71 -8.80 -32.22
CA ILE A 201 -23.17 -7.64 -31.48
C ILE A 201 -22.76 -6.53 -32.44
N GLN A 202 -22.05 -6.84 -33.51
CA GLN A 202 -21.65 -5.85 -34.53
C GLN A 202 -22.87 -5.16 -35.15
N ASN A 203 -23.94 -5.92 -35.44
CA ASN A 203 -25.17 -5.37 -35.98
C ASN A 203 -25.93 -4.50 -34.97
N ILE A 204 -25.94 -4.87 -33.69
CA ILE A 204 -26.53 -4.06 -32.62
C ILE A 204 -25.75 -2.75 -32.47
N LYS A 205 -24.41 -2.80 -32.32
CA LYS A 205 -23.56 -1.61 -32.18
C LYS A 205 -23.63 -0.66 -33.38
N LYS A 206 -23.81 -1.20 -34.59
CA LYS A 206 -24.02 -0.38 -35.79
C LYS A 206 -25.32 0.43 -35.75
N ARG A 207 -26.36 -0.10 -35.09
CA ARG A 207 -27.70 0.52 -35.01
C ARG A 207 -27.89 1.37 -33.76
N HIS A 208 -27.29 0.93 -32.64
CA HIS A 208 -27.42 1.53 -31.31
C HIS A 208 -26.01 1.81 -30.76
N LYS A 209 -25.39 2.88 -31.27
CA LYS A 209 -23.98 3.18 -31.00
C LYS A 209 -23.69 3.45 -29.52
N ASP A 210 -24.64 4.08 -28.83
CA ASP A 210 -24.48 4.50 -27.44
C ASP A 210 -24.89 3.42 -26.43
N LEU A 211 -25.43 2.29 -26.90
CA LEU A 211 -25.84 1.20 -26.04
C LEU A 211 -24.62 0.44 -25.51
N ASN A 212 -24.50 0.35 -24.17
CA ASN A 212 -23.44 -0.43 -23.54
C ASN A 212 -23.74 -1.93 -23.66
N ILE A 213 -22.69 -2.72 -23.92
CA ILE A 213 -22.78 -4.18 -23.99
C ILE A 213 -21.78 -4.74 -23.00
N TYR A 214 -22.27 -5.56 -22.07
CA TYR A 214 -21.50 -6.17 -21.00
C TYR A 214 -21.42 -7.70 -21.22
N VAL A 215 -20.27 -8.30 -20.96
CA VAL A 215 -20.03 -9.74 -21.15
C VAL A 215 -19.42 -10.33 -19.88
N ILE A 216 -19.94 -11.45 -19.41
CA ILE A 216 -19.25 -12.28 -18.41
C ILE A 216 -18.58 -13.46 -19.10
N GLU A 217 -17.30 -13.65 -18.81
CA GLU A 217 -16.52 -14.81 -19.24
C GLU A 217 -16.09 -15.64 -18.03
N TYR A 218 -16.53 -16.90 -18.01
CA TYR A 218 -16.20 -17.85 -16.96
C TYR A 218 -14.89 -18.53 -17.30
N VAL A 219 -13.75 -17.94 -16.91
CA VAL A 219 -12.41 -18.45 -17.25
C VAL A 219 -11.62 -18.96 -16.04
N TYR A 220 -12.24 -19.00 -14.87
CA TYR A 220 -11.65 -19.55 -13.65
C TYR A 220 -12.38 -20.81 -13.22
N ASP A 221 -11.62 -21.77 -12.66
CA ASP A 221 -12.18 -22.91 -11.94
C ASP A 221 -12.72 -22.47 -10.55
N LYS A 222 -13.40 -23.37 -9.84
CA LYS A 222 -13.95 -23.06 -8.50
C LYS A 222 -12.90 -22.81 -7.41
N LYS A 223 -11.64 -23.12 -7.67
CA LYS A 223 -10.50 -22.82 -6.80
C LYS A 223 -9.80 -21.51 -7.21
N GLY A 224 -10.33 -20.85 -8.24
CA GLY A 224 -9.86 -19.60 -8.80
C GLY A 224 -8.58 -19.72 -9.64
N LYS A 225 -8.27 -20.91 -10.17
CA LYS A 225 -7.20 -21.11 -11.16
C LYS A 225 -7.68 -20.62 -12.52
N LEU A 226 -6.85 -19.82 -13.21
CA LEU A 226 -7.11 -19.40 -14.58
C LEU A 226 -7.03 -20.61 -15.53
N LEU A 227 -8.11 -20.86 -16.27
CA LEU A 227 -8.22 -21.96 -17.20
C LEU A 227 -7.78 -21.59 -18.63
N GLU A 228 -7.84 -20.30 -19.01
CA GLU A 228 -7.45 -19.82 -20.34
C GLU A 228 -7.03 -18.34 -20.35
N SER A 229 -6.23 -17.94 -21.33
CA SER A 229 -5.74 -16.56 -21.51
C SER A 229 -6.85 -15.55 -21.84
N PHE A 230 -6.72 -14.32 -21.34
CA PHE A 230 -7.66 -13.22 -21.65
C PHE A 230 -7.59 -12.82 -23.13
N GLN A 231 -8.74 -12.50 -23.73
CA GLN A 231 -8.88 -12.16 -25.15
C GLN A 231 -9.39 -10.73 -25.35
N ASP A 232 -8.85 -9.79 -24.57
CA ASP A 232 -9.31 -8.40 -24.47
C ASP A 232 -9.40 -7.65 -25.82
N ASP A 233 -8.57 -8.02 -26.81
CA ASP A 233 -8.58 -7.40 -28.14
C ASP A 233 -9.88 -7.65 -28.90
N ILE A 234 -10.51 -8.82 -28.72
CA ILE A 234 -11.79 -9.13 -29.37
C ILE A 234 -12.90 -8.23 -28.80
N TYR A 235 -12.94 -8.06 -27.49
CA TYR A 235 -13.94 -7.21 -26.83
C TYR A 235 -13.77 -5.74 -27.19
N LYS A 236 -12.51 -5.24 -27.26
CA LYS A 236 -12.21 -3.88 -27.73
C LYS A 236 -12.65 -3.64 -29.18
N GLN A 237 -12.43 -4.61 -30.07
CA GLN A 237 -12.87 -4.50 -31.47
C GLN A 237 -14.40 -4.46 -31.60
N LEU A 238 -15.12 -5.07 -30.66
CA LEU A 238 -16.58 -5.10 -30.63
C LEU A 238 -17.19 -3.95 -29.83
N ASP A 239 -16.38 -3.11 -29.19
CA ASP A 239 -16.84 -2.05 -28.29
C ASP A 239 -17.71 -2.59 -27.14
N VAL A 240 -17.31 -3.72 -26.56
CA VAL A 240 -18.02 -4.35 -25.44
C VAL A 240 -17.14 -4.42 -24.20
N LYS A 241 -17.79 -4.38 -23.05
CA LYS A 241 -17.19 -4.37 -21.72
C LYS A 241 -17.18 -5.80 -21.19
N VAL A 242 -16.05 -6.31 -20.73
CA VAL A 242 -15.93 -7.71 -20.29
C VAL A 242 -15.49 -7.83 -18.83
N PHE A 243 -16.18 -8.69 -18.10
CA PHE A 243 -15.86 -9.13 -16.75
C PHE A 243 -15.51 -10.62 -16.77
N TYR A 244 -14.36 -11.00 -16.19
CA TYR A 244 -13.92 -12.39 -16.14
C TYR A 244 -14.03 -12.88 -14.70
N SER A 245 -14.68 -14.02 -14.50
CA SER A 245 -14.96 -14.57 -13.18
C SER A 245 -14.96 -16.09 -13.17
N ASP A 246 -15.03 -16.67 -11.98
CA ASP A 246 -15.55 -18.03 -11.79
C ASP A 246 -17.07 -18.06 -11.94
N ILE A 247 -17.64 -19.26 -12.02
CA ILE A 247 -19.08 -19.46 -12.17
C ILE A 247 -19.90 -18.99 -10.97
N ASP A 248 -19.30 -18.98 -9.78
CA ASP A 248 -19.97 -18.58 -8.56
C ASP A 248 -19.96 -17.05 -8.37
N LEU A 249 -19.30 -16.31 -9.28
CA LEU A 249 -19.16 -14.85 -9.24
C LEU A 249 -18.57 -14.35 -7.90
N ASN A 250 -17.67 -15.17 -7.35
CA ASN A 250 -16.99 -14.96 -6.07
C ASN A 250 -15.57 -14.42 -6.25
N HIS A 251 -15.05 -14.42 -7.48
CA HIS A 251 -13.65 -14.15 -7.74
C HIS A 251 -13.44 -13.08 -8.82
N ILE A 252 -13.06 -11.87 -8.38
CA ILE A 252 -12.61 -10.79 -9.26
C ILE A 252 -11.13 -11.02 -9.61
N ARG A 253 -10.85 -11.98 -10.48
CA ARG A 253 -9.45 -12.39 -10.75
C ARG A 253 -8.87 -11.89 -12.06
N LYS A 254 -9.66 -11.26 -12.96
CA LYS A 254 -9.13 -10.65 -14.21
C LYS A 254 -7.87 -9.81 -13.95
N TYR A 255 -7.86 -9.15 -12.81
CA TYR A 255 -6.71 -8.43 -12.30
C TYR A 255 -6.18 -9.24 -11.12
N TYR A 256 -5.00 -9.81 -11.30
CA TYR A 256 -4.25 -10.28 -10.15
C TYR A 256 -4.11 -9.06 -9.23
N LEU A 257 -4.69 -9.11 -8.01
CA LEU A 257 -3.93 -8.69 -6.84
C LEU A 257 -2.58 -9.35 -7.06
N SER A 258 -1.58 -8.57 -7.51
CA SER A 258 -0.33 -9.16 -7.99
C SER A 258 0.14 -10.06 -6.87
N ASP A 259 0.08 -11.39 -7.10
CA ASP A 259 0.11 -12.45 -6.11
C ASP A 259 0.56 -11.91 -4.76
N SER A 260 -0.41 -11.62 -3.87
CA SER A 260 -0.22 -10.93 -2.59
C SER A 260 1.24 -10.69 -2.23
N GLU A 261 1.71 -9.45 -2.22
CA GLU A 261 3.10 -9.07 -1.91
C GLU A 261 3.56 -9.47 -0.49
N ILE A 262 2.80 -10.31 0.20
CA ILE A 262 2.93 -10.71 1.57
C ILE A 262 3.46 -12.14 1.60
N PHE A 263 4.60 -12.31 2.25
CA PHE A 263 5.15 -13.59 2.65
C PHE A 263 4.72 -13.89 4.08
N LEU A 264 4.55 -15.16 4.41
CA LEU A 264 4.36 -15.58 5.79
C LEU A 264 5.62 -16.23 6.35
N THR A 265 5.82 -16.11 7.65
CA THR A 265 6.86 -16.80 8.42
C THR A 265 6.34 -17.21 9.79
N PHE A 266 7.00 -18.16 10.43
CA PHE A 266 6.68 -18.58 11.80
C PHE A 266 7.77 -18.16 12.78
N TYR A 267 7.35 -17.63 13.93
CA TYR A 267 8.24 -17.29 15.04
C TYR A 267 7.46 -17.30 16.38
N PRO A 268 8.11 -17.54 17.53
CA PRO A 268 7.45 -17.49 18.83
C PRO A 268 6.79 -16.14 19.13
N GLU A 269 5.66 -16.19 19.83
CA GLU A 269 4.85 -15.02 20.17
C GLU A 269 5.62 -14.02 21.04
N GLY A 270 5.38 -12.73 20.81
CA GLY A 270 5.96 -11.65 21.62
C GLY A 270 7.42 -11.31 21.33
N ASN A 271 8.11 -12.07 20.47
CA ASN A 271 9.53 -11.87 20.15
C ASN A 271 9.79 -11.61 18.65
N PHE A 272 8.79 -11.17 17.88
CA PHE A 272 8.96 -10.97 16.43
C PHE A 272 10.09 -9.99 16.08
N PHE A 273 10.32 -8.98 16.94
CA PHE A 273 11.43 -8.03 16.79
C PHE A 273 12.82 -8.69 16.94
N GLU A 274 12.92 -9.86 17.57
CA GLU A 274 14.17 -10.64 17.68
C GLU A 274 14.29 -11.69 16.57
N SER A 275 13.28 -11.82 15.71
CA SER A 275 13.33 -12.78 14.62
C SER A 275 14.43 -12.43 13.63
N PRO A 276 15.31 -13.37 13.25
CA PRO A 276 16.29 -13.14 12.17
C PRO A 276 15.63 -12.71 10.85
N VAL A 277 14.41 -13.16 10.57
CA VAL A 277 13.65 -12.72 9.39
C VAL A 277 13.29 -11.24 9.49
N HIS A 278 12.89 -10.77 10.67
CA HIS A 278 12.62 -9.35 10.91
C HIS A 278 13.90 -8.52 10.85
N MET A 279 14.93 -8.92 11.60
CA MET A 279 16.19 -8.17 11.74
C MET A 279 16.99 -8.09 10.45
N PHE A 280 16.98 -9.15 9.62
CA PHE A 280 17.87 -9.22 8.46
C PHE A 280 17.11 -9.12 7.13
N PHE A 281 15.97 -9.79 6.99
CA PHE A 281 15.33 -9.94 5.68
C PHE A 281 14.33 -8.82 5.40
N GLN A 282 13.59 -8.37 6.42
CA GLN A 282 12.45 -7.49 6.20
C GLN A 282 12.82 -6.18 5.49
N THR A 283 13.94 -5.52 5.82
CA THR A 283 14.41 -4.32 5.10
C THR A 283 14.63 -4.57 3.61
N VAL A 284 15.13 -5.75 3.25
CA VAL A 284 15.36 -6.14 1.86
C VAL A 284 14.05 -6.45 1.15
N PHE A 285 13.11 -7.09 1.84
CA PHE A 285 11.77 -7.36 1.32
C PHE A 285 11.01 -6.06 1.08
N GLU A 286 11.03 -5.13 2.04
CA GLU A 286 10.42 -3.80 1.91
C GLU A 286 11.00 -3.04 0.71
N TYR A 287 12.31 -3.15 0.44
CA TYR A 287 12.92 -2.60 -0.77
C TYR A 287 12.32 -3.17 -2.07
N PHE A 288 11.94 -4.45 -2.10
CA PHE A 288 11.24 -5.08 -3.23
C PHE A 288 9.71 -4.89 -3.20
N GLY A 289 9.19 -4.05 -2.29
CA GLY A 289 7.75 -3.86 -2.10
C GLY A 289 7.05 -5.07 -1.48
N LYS A 290 7.81 -5.99 -0.89
CA LYS A 290 7.28 -7.20 -0.25
C LYS A 290 7.17 -7.00 1.25
N ARG A 291 6.16 -7.64 1.84
CA ARG A 291 5.85 -7.59 3.26
C ARG A 291 5.97 -8.98 3.86
N ILE A 292 6.23 -9.05 5.15
CA ILE A 292 6.34 -10.31 5.89
C ILE A 292 5.32 -10.28 7.02
N ARG A 293 4.49 -11.33 7.11
CA ARG A 293 3.57 -11.56 8.22
C ARG A 293 4.08 -12.70 9.08
N PHE A 294 4.14 -12.43 10.37
CA PHE A 294 4.64 -13.36 11.38
C PHE A 294 3.46 -14.06 12.03
N PHE A 295 3.55 -15.38 12.15
CA PHE A 295 2.58 -16.22 12.84
C PHE A 295 3.29 -17.07 13.88
N THR A 296 2.57 -17.47 14.92
CA THR A 296 3.09 -18.39 15.94
C THR A 296 2.71 -19.82 15.61
N ARG A 297 1.51 -20.00 15.03
CA ARG A 297 0.95 -21.31 14.68
C ARG A 297 0.16 -21.27 13.37
N PRO A 298 0.13 -22.37 12.60
CA PRO A 298 -0.71 -22.50 11.41
C PRO A 298 -2.19 -22.20 11.63
N SER A 299 -2.72 -22.50 12.82
CA SER A 299 -4.13 -22.28 13.18
C SER A 299 -4.58 -20.81 13.13
N GLN A 300 -3.66 -19.86 13.15
CA GLN A 300 -3.94 -18.42 12.99
C GLN A 300 -4.21 -18.03 11.53
N ILE A 301 -3.83 -18.88 10.57
CA ILE A 301 -3.90 -18.60 9.14
C ILE A 301 -5.22 -19.15 8.59
N LYS A 302 -6.15 -18.26 8.25
CA LYS A 302 -7.46 -18.63 7.68
C LYS A 302 -7.40 -18.93 6.18
N SER A 303 -6.57 -18.18 5.45
CA SER A 303 -6.49 -18.19 3.98
C SER A 303 -5.04 -18.23 3.51
N PRO A 304 -4.37 -19.39 3.56
CA PRO A 304 -2.97 -19.55 3.12
C PRO A 304 -2.73 -19.15 1.66
N GLU A 305 -3.75 -19.28 0.80
CA GLU A 305 -3.73 -18.90 -0.61
C GLU A 305 -3.53 -17.38 -0.85
N LEU A 306 -3.71 -16.56 0.18
CA LEU A 306 -3.47 -15.11 0.16
C LEU A 306 -2.01 -14.74 0.41
N TYR A 307 -1.06 -15.68 0.45
CA TYR A 307 0.36 -15.38 0.63
C TYR A 307 1.18 -15.77 -0.60
N SER A 308 2.02 -14.85 -1.10
CA SER A 308 2.92 -15.06 -2.23
C SER A 308 3.89 -16.21 -1.98
N GLY A 309 4.26 -16.38 -0.72
CA GLY A 309 5.25 -17.35 -0.35
C GLY A 309 5.44 -17.50 1.15
N ILE A 310 6.30 -18.43 1.48
CA ILE A 310 6.69 -18.76 2.84
C ILE A 310 8.18 -18.57 3.03
N ILE A 311 8.56 -18.05 4.19
CA ILE A 311 9.94 -17.96 4.67
C ILE A 311 10.07 -18.88 5.88
N MET A 312 11.07 -19.74 5.86
CA MET A 312 11.57 -20.45 7.02
C MET A 312 13.00 -20.00 7.27
N TYR A 313 13.31 -19.73 8.53
CA TYR A 313 14.63 -19.41 8.99
C TYR A 313 14.94 -20.21 10.27
N ASP A 314 15.89 -21.14 10.19
CA ASP A 314 16.32 -21.94 11.34
C ASP A 314 17.82 -21.73 11.64
N ASP A 315 18.15 -21.01 12.70
CA ASP A 315 19.54 -20.87 13.15
C ASP A 315 20.03 -22.03 14.03
N GLY A 316 19.23 -23.08 14.19
CA GLY A 316 19.52 -24.23 15.03
C GLY A 316 19.34 -23.97 16.53
N SER A 317 18.90 -22.78 16.93
CA SER A 317 18.76 -22.39 18.34
C SER A 317 17.32 -22.38 18.83
N THR A 318 16.35 -22.33 17.92
CA THR A 318 14.97 -21.97 18.28
C THR A 318 13.98 -23.14 18.24
N GLY A 319 14.26 -24.22 17.50
CA GLY A 319 13.39 -25.42 17.46
C GLY A 319 11.93 -25.11 17.11
N ILE A 320 11.69 -24.03 16.34
CA ILE A 320 10.36 -23.43 16.12
C ILE A 320 9.45 -24.33 15.29
N TYR A 321 10.05 -25.10 14.37
CA TYR A 321 9.33 -25.85 13.35
C TYR A 321 8.96 -27.25 13.83
N ASP A 322 7.80 -27.36 14.49
CA ASP A 322 7.22 -28.65 14.84
C ASP A 322 6.41 -29.27 13.70
N GLN A 323 5.91 -30.49 13.91
CA GLN A 323 5.20 -31.27 12.89
C GLN A 323 3.95 -30.54 12.36
N ASP A 324 3.27 -29.73 13.17
CA ASP A 324 2.07 -29.00 12.73
C ASP A 324 2.42 -27.96 11.65
N ILE A 325 3.52 -27.21 11.85
CA ILE A 325 4.01 -26.27 10.84
C ILE A 325 4.46 -27.02 9.58
N LEU A 326 5.19 -28.13 9.73
CA LEU A 326 5.65 -28.92 8.58
C LEU A 326 4.48 -29.49 7.77
N ASP A 327 3.46 -30.03 8.44
CA ASP A 327 2.25 -30.56 7.81
C ASP A 327 1.46 -29.46 7.09
N PHE A 328 1.35 -28.28 7.71
CA PHE A 328 0.75 -27.10 7.07
C PHE A 328 1.47 -26.73 5.78
N ILE A 329 2.81 -26.70 5.78
CA ILE A 329 3.60 -26.35 4.60
C ILE A 329 3.43 -27.41 3.51
N ASN A 330 3.40 -28.69 3.87
CA ASN A 330 3.22 -29.78 2.91
C ASN A 330 1.81 -29.83 2.31
N LYS A 331 0.80 -29.41 3.07
CA LYS A 331 -0.61 -29.37 2.66
C LYS A 331 -0.95 -28.21 1.74
N ASN A 332 -0.23 -27.09 1.82
CA ASN A 332 -0.52 -25.87 1.08
C ASN A 332 0.50 -25.61 -0.05
N GLU A 333 0.03 -25.16 -1.20
CA GLU A 333 0.90 -24.82 -2.33
C GLU A 333 1.29 -23.33 -2.31
N PHE A 334 2.51 -23.03 -1.88
CA PHE A 334 3.10 -21.69 -1.97
C PHE A 334 3.84 -21.48 -3.30
N LYS A 335 3.63 -20.32 -3.94
CA LYS A 335 4.30 -19.95 -5.20
C LYS A 335 5.80 -19.72 -5.00
N LYS A 336 6.15 -19.04 -3.92
CA LYS A 336 7.55 -18.74 -3.54
C LYS A 336 7.89 -19.39 -2.22
N LYS A 337 9.06 -20.00 -2.11
CA LYS A 337 9.50 -20.71 -0.90
C LYS A 337 10.94 -20.34 -0.59
N ILE A 338 11.20 -19.85 0.62
CA ILE A 338 12.53 -19.43 1.06
C ILE A 338 12.86 -20.21 2.32
N PHE A 339 13.91 -21.03 2.26
CA PHE A 339 14.40 -21.81 3.39
C PHE A 339 15.85 -21.41 3.65
N CYS A 340 16.12 -20.90 4.84
CA CYS A 340 17.43 -20.41 5.25
C CYS A 340 17.79 -21.04 6.59
N GLY A 341 18.82 -21.89 6.68
CA GLY A 341 19.24 -22.40 7.98
C GLY A 341 19.52 -23.89 8.08
N TYR A 342 19.36 -24.42 9.30
CA TYR A 342 19.56 -25.82 9.64
C TYR A 342 18.23 -26.59 9.50
N TYR A 343 18.17 -27.56 8.59
CA TYR A 343 16.99 -28.41 8.42
C TYR A 343 17.39 -29.89 8.39
N ASP A 344 16.48 -30.75 8.81
CA ASP A 344 16.61 -32.19 8.61
C ASP A 344 16.00 -32.61 7.25
N ASP A 345 16.27 -33.86 6.85
CA ASP A 345 15.77 -34.47 5.62
C ASP A 345 14.32 -34.98 5.72
N SER A 346 13.63 -34.67 6.83
CA SER A 346 12.26 -35.12 7.09
C SER A 346 11.21 -34.35 6.29
N LEU A 347 11.53 -33.12 5.87
CA LEU A 347 10.69 -32.28 5.02
C LEU A 347 10.39 -32.99 3.68
N GLU A 348 9.14 -33.44 3.50
CA GLU A 348 8.66 -34.08 2.27
C GLU A 348 8.90 -33.18 1.04
N LEU A 349 8.92 -31.87 1.24
CA LEU A 349 9.29 -30.89 0.23
C LEU A 349 10.68 -31.13 -0.37
N PHE A 350 11.72 -31.45 0.43
CA PHE A 350 13.06 -31.72 -0.11
C PHE A 350 13.05 -32.97 -0.98
N LYS A 351 12.26 -33.99 -0.61
CA LYS A 351 12.03 -35.18 -1.46
C LYS A 351 11.31 -34.83 -2.76
N LYS A 352 10.28 -33.97 -2.71
CA LYS A 352 9.56 -33.47 -3.91
C LYS A 352 10.47 -32.66 -4.84
N LEU A 353 11.47 -31.97 -4.29
CA LEU A 353 12.47 -31.20 -5.03
C LEU A 353 13.67 -32.04 -5.49
N ASP A 354 13.72 -33.35 -5.17
CA ASP A 354 14.88 -34.24 -5.42
C ASP A 354 16.19 -33.71 -4.80
N ILE A 355 16.07 -33.05 -3.63
CA ILE A 355 17.16 -32.47 -2.86
C ILE A 355 17.52 -33.41 -1.71
N SER A 356 18.80 -33.80 -1.64
CA SER A 356 19.37 -34.51 -0.48
C SER A 356 20.27 -33.58 0.31
N LEU A 357 20.01 -33.45 1.62
CA LEU A 357 20.79 -32.67 2.57
C LEU A 357 22.02 -33.45 3.04
N TYR A 358 23.20 -32.83 2.99
CA TYR A 358 24.44 -33.38 3.53
C TYR A 358 25.08 -32.36 4.49
N GLY A 359 25.51 -32.80 5.67
CA GLY A 359 26.14 -31.95 6.68
C GLY A 359 27.63 -32.23 6.83
N GLN A 360 28.45 -31.85 5.84
CA GLN A 360 29.91 -32.02 5.92
C GLN A 360 30.63 -30.66 5.91
N PRO A 361 31.58 -30.42 6.83
CA PRO A 361 32.45 -29.24 6.81
C PRO A 361 33.19 -29.14 5.46
N GLY A 362 33.29 -27.94 4.88
CA GLY A 362 33.95 -27.77 3.59
C GLY A 362 34.50 -26.37 3.36
N ARG A 363 35.59 -26.29 2.57
CA ARG A 363 36.15 -25.02 2.10
C ARG A 363 35.50 -24.63 0.78
N PHE A 364 35.07 -23.37 0.65
CA PHE A 364 34.67 -22.82 -0.65
C PHE A 364 35.84 -22.86 -1.63
N VAL A 365 35.59 -23.42 -2.82
CA VAL A 365 36.58 -23.46 -3.92
C VAL A 365 36.14 -22.58 -5.08
N LYS A 366 34.83 -22.35 -5.24
CA LYS A 366 34.28 -21.42 -6.23
C LYS A 366 32.97 -20.85 -5.71
N THR A 367 32.79 -19.54 -5.82
CA THR A 367 31.52 -18.85 -5.58
C THR A 367 31.12 -18.09 -6.83
N ASP A 368 29.83 -18.06 -7.15
CA ASP A 368 29.31 -17.22 -8.24
C ASP A 368 29.15 -15.75 -7.79
N PHE A 369 29.22 -15.51 -6.48
CA PHE A 369 29.23 -14.21 -5.85
C PHE A 369 30.61 -13.89 -5.30
N ASN A 370 31.08 -12.65 -5.47
CA ASN A 370 32.14 -12.13 -4.62
C ASN A 370 31.55 -11.90 -3.22
N GLY A 371 32.35 -12.10 -2.17
CA GLY A 371 31.91 -11.76 -0.81
C GLY A 371 31.43 -10.32 -0.73
N PHE A 372 30.39 -10.07 0.06
CA PHE A 372 29.76 -8.76 0.16
C PHE A 372 30.36 -7.90 1.27
N GLU A 373 29.98 -8.14 2.54
CA GLU A 373 30.56 -7.43 3.69
C GLU A 373 31.79 -8.15 4.23
N ILE A 374 31.86 -9.46 3.99
CA ILE A 374 32.95 -10.34 4.40
C ILE A 374 33.37 -11.22 3.22
N SER A 375 34.65 -11.57 3.17
CA SER A 375 35.16 -12.52 2.18
C SER A 375 34.71 -13.94 2.52
N PRO A 376 34.40 -14.81 1.52
CA PRO A 376 34.11 -16.21 1.78
C PRO A 376 35.31 -16.91 2.45
N PHE A 377 35.07 -17.64 3.54
CA PHE A 377 36.11 -18.37 4.30
C PHE A 377 35.70 -19.83 4.55
N ILE A 378 36.55 -20.64 5.20
CA ILE A 378 36.23 -22.04 5.54
C ILE A 378 35.11 -22.06 6.57
N ILE A 379 34.01 -22.75 6.29
CA ILE A 379 32.89 -22.87 7.22
C ILE A 379 32.77 -24.33 7.64
N ASN A 380 32.84 -24.55 8.95
CA ASN A 380 32.95 -25.89 9.54
C ASN A 380 31.61 -26.63 9.63
N SER A 381 30.51 -26.05 9.16
CA SER A 381 29.15 -26.60 9.30
C SER A 381 28.24 -26.03 8.21
N ILE A 382 28.43 -26.48 6.97
CA ILE A 382 27.55 -26.12 5.86
C ILE A 382 26.66 -27.32 5.55
N PHE A 383 25.34 -27.07 5.49
CA PHE A 383 24.46 -27.95 4.73
C PHE A 383 24.74 -27.76 3.25
N SER A 384 25.21 -28.83 2.63
CA SER A 384 25.47 -28.91 1.21
C SER A 384 24.43 -29.79 0.54
N PHE A 385 24.24 -29.58 -0.76
CA PHE A 385 23.23 -30.26 -1.55
C PHE A 385 23.89 -30.97 -2.73
N LYS A 386 23.34 -32.13 -3.08
CA LYS A 386 23.67 -32.86 -4.30
C LYS A 386 22.47 -32.82 -5.23
N ASP A 387 22.58 -32.03 -6.31
CA ASP A 387 21.55 -31.92 -7.34
C ASP A 387 21.68 -33.07 -8.35
N ASN A 388 20.59 -33.80 -8.61
CA ASN A 388 20.52 -34.87 -9.61
C ASN A 388 19.86 -34.43 -10.93
N LYS A 389 19.23 -33.25 -10.98
CA LYS A 389 18.51 -32.72 -12.14
C LYS A 389 18.63 -31.19 -12.19
N THR A 390 19.79 -30.74 -12.68
CA THR A 390 20.12 -29.37 -13.10
C THR A 390 18.94 -28.40 -13.06
N LYS A 391 18.91 -27.54 -12.03
CA LYS A 391 18.17 -26.28 -12.08
C LYS A 391 19.02 -25.11 -11.61
N ASP A 392 18.86 -24.02 -12.33
CA ASP A 392 19.78 -22.89 -12.47
C ASP A 392 20.15 -22.18 -11.17
N LEU A 393 21.46 -22.09 -10.91
CA LEU A 393 22.18 -21.21 -9.95
C LEU A 393 22.52 -21.83 -8.58
N LEU A 394 23.83 -21.89 -8.35
CA LEU A 394 24.49 -22.52 -7.20
C LEU A 394 25.32 -21.42 -6.50
N PHE A 395 25.04 -21.08 -5.24
CA PHE A 395 25.71 -19.92 -4.61
C PHE A 395 27.21 -20.14 -4.35
N GLY A 396 27.61 -21.39 -4.25
CA GLY A 396 29.01 -21.79 -4.21
C GLY A 396 29.18 -23.29 -4.28
N ARG A 397 30.41 -23.70 -4.60
CA ARG A 397 30.83 -25.09 -4.64
C ARG A 397 31.97 -25.32 -3.65
N LEU A 398 31.77 -26.32 -2.81
CA LEU A 398 32.78 -26.80 -1.86
C LEU A 398 33.86 -27.63 -2.59
N GLN A 399 34.98 -27.85 -1.91
CA GLN A 399 36.10 -28.65 -2.45
C GLN A 399 35.73 -30.09 -2.81
N ASN A 400 34.71 -30.65 -2.16
CA ASN A 400 34.16 -31.97 -2.44
C ASN A 400 33.12 -31.98 -3.57
N ASN A 401 33.00 -30.89 -4.34
CA ASN A 401 32.01 -30.67 -5.42
C ASN A 401 30.54 -30.60 -4.98
N GLU A 402 30.26 -30.45 -3.69
CA GLU A 402 28.89 -30.22 -3.20
C GLU A 402 28.52 -28.73 -3.30
N TYR A 403 27.20 -28.46 -3.39
CA TYR A 403 26.69 -27.11 -3.56
C TYR A 403 26.19 -26.49 -2.27
N VAL A 404 26.42 -25.20 -2.15
CA VAL A 404 26.12 -24.41 -0.95
C VAL A 404 24.90 -23.54 -1.24
N GLY A 405 23.72 -24.16 -1.25
CA GLY A 405 22.44 -23.52 -1.60
C GLY A 405 22.07 -23.62 -3.08
N ILE A 406 20.76 -23.59 -3.33
CA ILE A 406 20.12 -23.75 -4.64
C ILE A 406 19.01 -22.70 -4.74
N SER A 407 18.82 -22.11 -5.90
CA SER A 407 17.67 -21.24 -6.17
C SER A 407 17.06 -21.57 -7.52
N ASP A 408 15.77 -21.30 -7.69
CA ASP A 408 15.14 -21.03 -8.99
C ASP A 408 14.16 -19.84 -8.83
N GLU A 409 13.31 -19.60 -9.83
CA GLU A 409 12.31 -18.51 -9.79
C GLU A 409 11.25 -18.67 -8.68
N SER A 410 11.13 -19.87 -8.10
CA SER A 410 10.08 -20.25 -7.13
C SER A 410 10.63 -20.64 -5.76
N THR A 411 11.87 -21.10 -5.68
CA THR A 411 12.42 -21.70 -4.47
C THR A 411 13.82 -21.17 -4.24
N LEU A 412 14.10 -20.72 -3.02
CA LEU A 412 15.43 -20.33 -2.55
C LEU A 412 15.75 -21.18 -1.31
N ILE A 413 16.80 -21.98 -1.39
CA ILE A 413 17.31 -22.75 -0.27
C ILE A 413 18.75 -22.33 -0.01
N THR A 414 18.98 -21.77 1.16
CA THR A 414 20.31 -21.45 1.67
C THR A 414 20.50 -22.20 2.99
N GLY A 415 21.71 -22.68 3.29
CA GLY A 415 22.02 -23.12 4.66
C GLY A 415 22.03 -21.92 5.62
N SER A 416 22.73 -22.03 6.76
CA SER A 416 22.92 -20.92 7.71
C SER A 416 23.87 -19.80 7.21
N LEU A 417 23.90 -19.56 5.91
CA LEU A 417 24.97 -18.89 5.18
C LEU A 417 24.75 -17.45 4.74
N PRO A 418 23.52 -16.93 4.53
CA PRO A 418 23.40 -15.56 4.05
C PRO A 418 23.97 -14.56 5.07
N VAL A 419 23.83 -14.86 6.36
CA VAL A 419 24.32 -14.06 7.48
C VAL A 419 25.17 -14.94 8.39
N VAL A 420 26.37 -14.48 8.74
CA VAL A 420 27.26 -15.20 9.66
C VAL A 420 27.68 -14.33 10.84
N SER A 421 27.88 -14.98 11.99
CA SER A 421 28.46 -14.32 13.15
C SER A 421 29.97 -14.18 12.98
N THR A 422 30.46 -12.97 13.13
CA THR A 422 31.88 -12.61 13.11
C THR A 422 32.50 -12.85 14.49
N GLY A 423 33.83 -12.98 14.55
CA GLY A 423 34.56 -13.21 15.81
C GLY A 423 34.42 -12.10 16.88
N LEU A 424 33.75 -10.99 16.57
CA LEU A 424 33.40 -9.89 17.49
C LEU A 424 31.94 -9.96 17.97
N GLY A 425 31.22 -11.06 17.71
CA GLY A 425 29.81 -11.22 18.10
C GLY A 425 28.83 -10.38 17.25
N ARG A 426 29.25 -9.92 16.07
CA ARG A 426 28.42 -9.15 15.12
C ARG A 426 28.01 -10.02 13.95
N ASN A 427 26.85 -9.77 13.37
CA ASN A 427 26.41 -10.45 12.16
C ASN A 427 26.82 -9.67 10.91
N ALA A 428 27.12 -10.38 9.82
CA ALA A 428 27.46 -9.79 8.53
C ALA A 428 26.93 -10.64 7.37
N TRP A 429 26.58 -9.99 6.28
CA TRP A 429 26.13 -10.63 5.05
C TRP A 429 27.31 -11.19 4.26
N LEU A 430 27.25 -12.49 3.99
CA LEU A 430 28.22 -13.16 3.13
C LEU A 430 28.02 -12.78 1.64
N PHE A 431 26.75 -12.64 1.23
CA PHE A 431 26.33 -12.29 -0.13
C PHE A 431 25.50 -11.00 -0.13
N ASP A 432 25.50 -10.22 -1.22
CA ASP A 432 24.63 -9.04 -1.31
C ASP A 432 23.17 -9.52 -1.22
N PRO A 433 22.42 -9.16 -0.16
CA PRO A 433 21.07 -9.67 0.03
C PRO A 433 20.12 -9.25 -1.09
N PHE A 434 20.33 -8.08 -1.70
CA PHE A 434 19.50 -7.60 -2.79
C PHE A 434 19.74 -8.43 -4.06
N GLU A 435 20.99 -8.81 -4.34
CA GLU A 435 21.29 -9.71 -5.46
C GLU A 435 20.72 -11.11 -5.20
N LEU A 436 20.86 -11.63 -3.97
CA LEU A 436 20.33 -12.91 -3.54
C LEU A 436 18.80 -12.98 -3.71
N PHE A 437 18.08 -12.06 -3.07
CA PHE A 437 16.62 -12.09 -3.07
C PHE A 437 16.03 -11.59 -4.39
N SER A 438 16.76 -10.85 -5.24
CA SER A 438 16.26 -10.46 -6.56
C SER A 438 15.82 -11.66 -7.40
N LYS A 439 16.44 -12.83 -7.22
CA LYS A 439 16.14 -14.07 -7.96
C LYS A 439 14.72 -14.58 -7.76
N ILE A 440 14.15 -14.35 -6.58
CA ILE A 440 12.81 -14.82 -6.22
C ILE A 440 11.82 -13.67 -6.01
N LEU A 441 12.29 -12.48 -5.62
CA LEU A 441 11.44 -11.33 -5.30
C LEU A 441 11.29 -10.34 -6.46
N SER A 442 12.23 -10.30 -7.42
CA SER A 442 12.11 -9.33 -8.51
C SER A 442 10.96 -9.69 -9.43
N ASP A 443 10.01 -8.78 -9.48
CA ASP A 443 9.01 -8.69 -10.52
C ASP A 443 9.10 -7.29 -11.14
N ASP A 444 8.41 -7.08 -12.24
CA ASP A 444 8.31 -5.77 -12.90
C ASP A 444 7.24 -4.87 -12.27
N LEU A 445 6.77 -5.17 -11.05
CA LEU A 445 5.75 -4.38 -10.38
C LEU A 445 6.32 -3.03 -9.89
N PRO A 446 5.50 -1.96 -9.89
CA PRO A 446 5.81 -0.74 -9.18
C PRO A 446 5.92 -0.98 -7.67
N VAL A 447 7.00 -0.49 -7.07
CA VAL A 447 7.27 -0.62 -5.64
C VAL A 447 7.00 0.71 -4.93
N PRO A 448 6.14 0.80 -3.91
CA PRO A 448 5.97 2.02 -3.13
C PRO A 448 7.27 2.45 -2.44
N SER A 449 7.55 3.75 -2.45
CA SER A 449 8.76 4.32 -1.85
C SER A 449 8.44 5.17 -0.63
N LEU A 450 9.10 4.87 0.49
CA LEU A 450 9.13 5.70 1.71
C LEU A 450 10.41 6.54 1.84
N VAL A 451 11.24 6.57 0.79
CA VAL A 451 12.59 7.16 0.86
C VAL A 451 12.74 8.38 -0.05
N ILE A 452 12.11 8.33 -1.22
CA ILE A 452 12.10 9.41 -2.21
C ILE A 452 10.69 9.97 -2.31
N ASP A 453 10.60 11.31 -2.38
CA ASP A 453 9.39 12.04 -2.74
C ASP A 453 9.76 13.29 -3.53
N SER A 454 8.89 13.69 -4.46
CA SER A 454 9.11 14.83 -5.37
C SER A 454 10.54 14.84 -5.96
N GLY A 455 11.11 13.68 -6.25
CA GLY A 455 12.43 13.53 -6.85
C GLY A 455 13.63 13.77 -5.95
N ASN A 456 13.47 14.09 -4.68
CA ASN A 456 14.57 14.17 -3.72
C ASN A 456 14.38 13.16 -2.58
N ARG A 457 15.45 12.90 -1.83
CA ARG A 457 15.36 12.04 -0.64
C ARG A 457 14.56 12.76 0.44
N ILE A 458 13.60 12.07 1.03
CA ILE A 458 12.82 12.58 2.15
C ILE A 458 13.76 12.87 3.32
N ALA A 459 13.56 14.03 3.96
CA ALA A 459 14.22 14.40 5.20
C ALA A 459 13.19 14.97 6.19
N TYR A 460 13.22 14.49 7.42
CA TYR A 460 12.43 15.02 8.52
C TYR A 460 13.24 14.97 9.83
N THR A 461 12.77 15.70 10.84
CA THR A 461 13.34 15.72 12.18
C THR A 461 12.26 15.33 13.18
N HIS A 462 12.59 14.48 14.16
CA HIS A 462 11.76 14.30 15.34
C HIS A 462 12.59 14.39 16.63
N ILE A 463 12.09 15.17 17.60
CA ILE A 463 12.79 15.48 18.85
C ILE A 463 12.01 14.94 20.04
N ASP A 464 12.65 14.10 20.83
CA ASP A 464 12.09 13.57 22.08
C ASP A 464 12.28 14.57 23.22
N ALA A 465 11.28 14.66 24.10
CA ALA A 465 11.16 15.71 25.10
C ALA A 465 12.19 15.63 26.25
N ASP A 466 13.00 14.57 26.31
CA ASP A 466 13.91 14.30 27.41
C ASP A 466 14.90 15.45 27.64
N GLY A 467 14.95 15.93 28.88
CA GLY A 467 15.83 17.02 29.30
C GLY A 467 15.35 18.43 28.89
N MET A 468 14.14 18.58 28.34
CA MET A 468 13.60 19.88 27.89
C MET A 468 13.51 20.93 29.02
N ASP A 469 13.10 20.50 30.21
CA ASP A 469 12.93 21.32 31.42
C ASP A 469 14.19 21.46 32.27
N SER A 470 15.26 20.76 31.89
CA SER A 470 16.58 20.90 32.51
C SER A 470 17.24 22.22 32.10
N THR A 471 18.22 22.65 32.87
CA THR A 471 18.91 23.93 32.65
C THR A 471 20.40 23.77 32.41
N THR A 472 20.90 24.38 31.33
CA THR A 472 22.32 24.55 31.04
C THR A 472 22.64 26.05 31.05
N ASP A 473 23.70 26.47 31.74
CA ASP A 473 24.10 27.88 31.83
C ASP A 473 22.93 28.84 32.21
N GLN A 474 22.09 28.41 33.15
CA GLN A 474 20.91 29.15 33.65
C GLN A 474 19.76 29.36 32.64
N LYS A 475 19.85 28.81 31.42
CA LYS A 475 18.76 28.76 30.44
C LYS A 475 18.12 27.39 30.41
N LEU A 476 16.85 27.30 30.05
CA LEU A 476 16.23 26.00 29.77
C LEU A 476 16.87 25.38 28.53
N ASN A 477 17.08 24.07 28.54
CA ASN A 477 17.63 23.35 27.38
C ASN A 477 16.77 23.58 26.13
N LEU A 478 15.44 23.71 26.29
CA LEU A 478 14.53 24.06 25.19
C LEU A 478 14.82 25.42 24.54
N GLU A 479 15.21 26.41 25.34
CA GLU A 479 15.53 27.76 24.86
C GLU A 479 16.84 27.74 24.07
N ILE A 480 17.83 27.01 24.57
CA ILE A 480 19.13 26.84 23.91
C ILE A 480 18.95 26.10 22.58
N LEU A 481 18.21 25.00 22.58
CA LEU A 481 18.00 24.20 21.38
C LEU A 481 17.25 25.02 20.31
N SER A 482 16.21 25.75 20.69
CA SER A 482 15.51 26.64 19.76
C SER A 482 16.45 27.69 19.17
N GLU A 483 17.21 28.41 20.00
CA GLU A 483 18.13 29.46 19.57
C GLU A 483 19.24 28.92 18.64
N LYS A 484 19.86 27.79 19.01
CA LYS A 484 21.04 27.26 18.32
C LYS A 484 20.70 26.41 17.09
N VAL A 485 19.49 25.87 17.03
CA VAL A 485 19.08 24.90 16.01
C VAL A 485 17.80 25.37 15.32
N CYS A 486 16.63 25.32 15.98
CA CYS A 486 15.35 25.50 15.30
C CYS A 486 15.19 26.85 14.59
N GLN A 487 15.68 27.94 15.21
CA GLN A 487 15.67 29.30 14.64
C GLN A 487 16.81 29.52 13.63
N ARG A 488 17.93 28.81 13.78
CA ARG A 488 19.09 28.90 12.86
C ARG A 488 18.84 28.19 11.53
N PHE A 489 18.07 27.11 11.58
CA PHE A 489 17.70 26.29 10.43
C PHE A 489 16.18 26.40 10.18
N ASP A 490 15.71 27.64 10.05
CA ASP A 490 14.29 28.01 9.94
C ASP A 490 13.56 27.47 8.70
N ASP A 491 14.30 27.02 7.69
CA ASP A 491 13.85 26.33 6.48
C ASP A 491 13.76 24.80 6.61
N ILE A 492 14.03 24.26 7.81
CA ILE A 492 13.89 22.84 8.13
C ILE A 492 12.66 22.63 9.03
N PRO A 493 11.77 21.68 8.70
CA PRO A 493 10.68 21.27 9.59
C PRO A 493 11.19 20.46 10.80
N PHE A 494 10.76 20.85 12.00
CA PHE A 494 11.03 20.17 13.26
C PHE A 494 9.74 19.65 13.88
N SER A 495 9.65 18.36 14.16
CA SER A 495 8.55 17.81 14.97
C SER A 495 9.04 17.55 16.40
N VAL A 496 8.46 18.26 17.35
CA VAL A 496 8.93 18.34 18.74
C VAL A 496 7.89 17.72 19.67
N SER A 497 8.30 16.74 20.47
CA SER A 497 7.40 16.10 21.42
C SER A 497 7.51 16.67 22.83
N PHE A 498 6.49 16.41 23.67
CA PHE A 498 6.41 16.91 25.04
C PHE A 498 5.94 15.82 26.01
N ILE A 499 6.62 15.69 27.15
CA ILE A 499 6.13 14.93 28.31
C ILE A 499 5.13 15.80 29.06
N THR A 500 3.86 15.42 29.06
CA THR A 500 2.82 16.37 29.47
C THR A 500 2.70 16.53 30.98
N SER A 501 3.20 15.60 31.80
CA SER A 501 3.27 15.82 33.26
C SER A 501 4.21 16.96 33.64
N ILE A 502 5.23 17.26 32.82
CA ILE A 502 6.14 18.40 33.04
C ILE A 502 5.39 19.73 32.83
N LEU A 503 4.33 19.71 32.01
CA LEU A 503 3.49 20.86 31.71
C LEU A 503 2.21 20.93 32.58
N ASP A 504 2.02 19.99 33.50
CA ASP A 504 0.87 19.94 34.40
C ASP A 504 1.23 20.69 35.69
N GLU A 505 0.64 21.86 35.94
CA GLU A 505 0.90 22.68 37.13
C GLU A 505 0.59 21.95 38.44
N SER A 506 -0.33 20.97 38.41
CA SER A 506 -0.64 20.15 39.59
C SER A 506 0.47 19.13 39.93
N VAL A 507 1.33 18.81 38.95
CA VAL A 507 2.45 17.88 39.09
C VAL A 507 3.78 18.63 39.21
N ASN A 508 3.98 19.65 38.37
CA ASN A 508 5.20 20.44 38.28
C ASN A 508 4.91 21.93 38.50
N PRO A 509 5.32 22.53 39.64
CA PRO A 509 5.08 23.95 39.91
C PRO A 509 5.82 24.90 38.95
N PHE A 510 6.81 24.41 38.19
CA PHE A 510 7.50 25.20 37.17
C PHE A 510 6.82 25.15 35.79
N ALA A 511 5.75 24.37 35.62
CA ALA A 511 5.04 24.22 34.35
C ALA A 511 4.66 25.56 33.68
N PRO A 512 4.14 26.60 34.40
CA PRO A 512 3.81 27.87 33.76
C PRO A 512 5.00 28.52 33.05
N LYS A 513 6.19 28.49 33.67
CA LYS A 513 7.42 29.05 33.08
C LYS A 513 7.83 28.27 31.83
N ILE A 514 7.73 26.95 31.86
CA ILE A 514 8.08 26.08 30.73
C ILE A 514 7.12 26.34 29.56
N ILE A 515 5.82 26.44 29.83
CA ILE A 515 4.79 26.76 28.83
C ILE A 515 5.05 28.13 28.20
N ASP A 516 5.42 29.14 29.00
CA ASP A 516 5.77 30.47 28.49
C ASP A 516 6.99 30.41 27.56
N SER A 517 8.04 29.66 27.93
CA SER A 517 9.20 29.46 27.04
C SER A 517 8.83 28.66 25.78
N ILE A 518 7.94 27.67 25.83
CA ILE A 518 7.43 26.96 24.64
C ILE A 518 6.72 27.94 23.70
N ARG A 519 5.81 28.78 24.21
CA ARG A 519 5.11 29.79 23.41
C ARG A 519 6.05 30.83 22.80
N LYS A 520 7.12 31.17 23.53
CA LYS A 520 8.10 32.15 23.07
C LYS A 520 9.05 31.58 22.02
N ASP A 521 9.58 30.39 22.26
CA ASP A 521 10.74 29.88 21.54
C ASP A 521 10.42 28.70 20.60
N LEU A 522 9.31 27.98 20.77
CA LEU A 522 8.94 26.82 19.95
C LEU A 522 7.65 27.00 19.15
N TYR A 523 6.97 28.14 19.25
CA TYR A 523 5.73 28.43 18.52
C TYR A 523 5.99 28.96 17.09
N LEU A 524 7.03 28.45 16.44
CA LEU A 524 7.47 28.83 15.10
C LEU A 524 6.70 28.06 14.02
N GLU A 525 6.60 28.59 12.80
CA GLU A 525 5.91 27.93 11.67
C GLU A 525 6.59 26.61 11.27
N ASN A 526 7.91 26.53 11.40
CA ASN A 526 8.69 25.33 11.13
C ASN A 526 8.67 24.29 12.27
N ILE A 527 7.81 24.44 13.27
CA ILE A 527 7.69 23.51 14.41
C ILE A 527 6.29 22.91 14.50
N GLU A 528 6.24 21.57 14.45
CA GLU A 528 5.08 20.73 14.73
C GLU A 528 5.17 20.13 16.15
N PHE A 529 4.03 19.98 16.83
CA PHE A 529 3.99 19.43 18.19
C PHE A 529 3.53 17.96 18.21
N ALA A 530 4.17 17.16 19.05
CA ALA A 530 3.86 15.75 19.30
C ALA A 530 3.76 15.47 20.81
N SER A 531 3.19 14.33 21.18
CA SER A 531 3.22 13.84 22.56
C SER A 531 4.39 12.89 22.78
N HIS A 532 5.08 13.01 23.91
CA HIS A 532 6.02 12.02 24.43
C HIS A 532 5.47 11.40 25.71
N SER A 533 4.17 11.08 25.70
CA SER A 533 3.38 10.54 26.80
C SER A 533 3.09 11.54 27.94
N PHE A 534 2.30 11.09 28.93
CA PHE A 534 2.06 11.85 30.14
C PHE A 534 3.20 11.65 31.14
N SER A 535 3.54 10.40 31.49
CA SER A 535 4.49 10.10 32.58
C SER A 535 5.89 9.67 32.15
N HIS A 536 6.12 9.50 30.84
CA HIS A 536 7.37 9.00 30.27
C HIS A 536 7.75 7.61 30.82
N PRO A 537 7.01 6.54 30.45
CA PRO A 537 7.38 5.20 30.86
C PRO A 537 8.70 4.75 30.24
N PHE A 538 9.62 4.30 31.09
CA PHE A 538 10.92 3.76 30.67
C PHE A 538 10.80 2.33 30.12
N VAL A 539 9.71 1.64 30.45
CA VAL A 539 9.34 0.34 29.91
C VAL A 539 7.86 0.39 29.55
N MET A 540 7.53 0.13 28.29
CA MET A 540 6.15 0.24 27.81
C MET A 540 5.24 -0.89 28.31
N LYS A 541 5.83 -1.99 28.80
CA LYS A 541 5.07 -3.08 29.44
C LYS A 541 4.70 -2.72 30.88
N ALA A 542 3.40 -2.52 31.13
CA ALA A 542 2.87 -2.20 32.45
C ALA A 542 3.42 -3.11 33.56
N ASN A 543 3.73 -2.51 34.71
CA ASN A 543 4.28 -3.17 35.90
C ASN A 543 5.69 -3.77 35.74
N THR A 544 6.40 -3.46 34.65
CA THR A 544 7.81 -3.82 34.48
C THR A 544 8.68 -2.63 34.85
N VAL A 545 9.59 -2.80 35.81
CA VAL A 545 10.36 -1.68 36.37
C VAL A 545 11.75 -1.66 35.77
N ASN A 546 12.20 -0.50 35.26
CA ASN A 546 13.61 -0.30 34.97
C ASN A 546 14.37 -0.20 36.30
N HIS A 547 15.44 -1.00 36.45
CA HIS A 547 16.19 -1.09 37.71
C HIS A 547 16.88 0.22 38.12
N GLU A 548 17.16 1.11 37.18
CA GLU A 548 17.86 2.38 37.43
C GLU A 548 16.88 3.54 37.65
N TYR A 549 15.78 3.59 36.88
CA TYR A 549 14.90 4.76 36.83
C TYR A 549 13.46 4.54 37.32
N GLY A 550 13.08 3.30 37.66
CA GLY A 550 11.71 2.95 37.99
C GLY A 550 10.86 2.63 36.74
N HIS A 551 9.54 2.72 36.85
CA HIS A 551 8.64 2.43 35.72
C HIS A 551 8.45 3.65 34.79
N ASN A 552 8.30 4.83 35.37
CA ASN A 552 8.06 6.12 34.71
C ASN A 552 8.54 7.26 35.62
N LEU A 553 8.44 8.52 35.18
CA LEU A 553 8.74 9.67 36.04
C LEU A 553 7.92 9.64 37.33
N ASN A 554 8.53 10.04 38.44
CA ASN A 554 7.89 10.01 39.75
C ASN A 554 6.79 11.07 39.87
N ILE A 555 5.55 10.67 39.63
CA ILE A 555 4.36 11.54 39.71
C ILE A 555 3.52 11.13 40.93
N PRO A 556 3.38 11.98 41.95
CA PRO A 556 2.66 11.65 43.17
C PRO A 556 1.22 11.17 42.92
N GLY A 557 0.90 9.97 43.40
CA GLY A 557 -0.46 9.40 43.32
C GLY A 557 -0.87 8.91 41.93
N TYR A 558 0.03 8.93 40.94
CA TYR A 558 -0.27 8.43 39.61
C TYR A 558 0.04 6.93 39.49
N ASN A 559 -0.90 6.20 38.89
CA ASN A 559 -0.71 4.83 38.41
C ASN A 559 -0.86 4.83 36.89
N MET A 560 -0.03 4.04 36.20
CA MET A 560 -0.01 4.04 34.73
C MET A 560 -1.38 3.72 34.14
N ASP A 561 -1.81 4.56 33.20
CA ASP A 561 -3.03 4.43 32.41
C ASP A 561 -2.71 4.79 30.97
N PHE A 562 -2.65 3.80 30.08
CA PHE A 562 -2.30 4.00 28.68
C PHE A 562 -3.24 4.94 27.94
N ASN A 563 -4.52 5.05 28.32
CA ASN A 563 -5.41 6.03 27.71
C ASN A 563 -5.04 7.45 28.12
N LYS A 564 -4.63 7.65 29.37
CA LYS A 564 -4.06 8.94 29.81
C LYS A 564 -2.72 9.22 29.13
N GLU A 565 -1.86 8.20 29.01
CA GLU A 565 -0.57 8.31 28.34
C GLU A 565 -0.71 8.73 26.88
N LEU A 566 -1.67 8.17 26.13
CA LEU A 566 -1.89 8.47 24.71
C LEU A 566 -2.89 9.62 24.48
N ASN A 567 -4.18 9.36 24.64
CA ASN A 567 -5.24 10.35 24.36
C ASN A 567 -5.19 11.52 25.34
N GLY A 568 -4.95 11.25 26.62
CA GLY A 568 -4.88 12.28 27.65
C GLY A 568 -3.77 13.29 27.40
N SER A 569 -2.57 12.83 27.07
CA SER A 569 -1.43 13.70 26.76
C SER A 569 -1.67 14.53 25.49
N LEU A 570 -2.19 13.94 24.41
CA LEU A 570 -2.55 14.66 23.19
C LEU A 570 -3.60 15.74 23.45
N ASN A 571 -4.67 15.40 24.19
CA ASN A 571 -5.73 16.35 24.52
C ASN A 571 -5.23 17.49 25.41
N MET A 572 -4.32 17.21 26.34
CA MET A 572 -3.68 18.23 27.15
C MET A 572 -2.87 19.20 26.29
N LEU A 573 -2.05 18.71 25.35
CA LEU A 573 -1.29 19.56 24.44
C LEU A 573 -2.20 20.40 23.54
N ARG A 574 -3.26 19.80 22.96
CA ARG A 574 -4.26 20.54 22.18
C ARG A 574 -4.95 21.64 23.00
N SER A 575 -5.15 21.43 24.30
CA SER A 575 -5.72 22.44 25.20
C SER A 575 -4.74 23.55 25.53
N LEU A 576 -3.45 23.24 25.72
CA LEU A 576 -2.42 24.22 26.06
C LEU A 576 -2.00 25.06 24.85
N PHE A 577 -2.06 24.47 23.66
CA PHE A 577 -1.54 24.98 22.39
C PHE A 577 -2.56 24.79 21.24
N PRO A 578 -3.73 25.43 21.29
CA PRO A 578 -4.84 25.17 20.37
C PRO A 578 -4.59 25.57 18.91
N GLU A 579 -3.56 26.39 18.66
CA GLU A 579 -3.16 26.79 17.31
C GLU A 579 -2.18 25.79 16.66
N LYS A 580 -1.64 24.84 17.44
CA LYS A 580 -0.76 23.79 16.95
C LYS A 580 -1.56 22.52 16.68
N THR A 581 -1.30 21.89 15.54
CA THR A 581 -1.83 20.55 15.26
C THR A 581 -1.03 19.52 16.06
N VAL A 582 -1.71 18.69 16.86
CA VAL A 582 -1.08 17.67 17.71
C VAL A 582 -1.78 16.33 17.52
N ASN A 583 -1.20 15.47 16.68
CA ASN A 583 -1.74 14.14 16.35
C ASN A 583 -0.69 13.01 16.33
N ASN A 584 0.55 13.34 16.70
CA ASN A 584 1.67 12.39 16.71
C ASN A 584 2.04 12.03 18.14
N TYR A 585 2.48 10.79 18.34
CA TYR A 585 2.94 10.25 19.61
C TYR A 585 4.27 9.53 19.44
N TYR A 586 5.28 9.89 20.23
CA TYR A 586 6.61 9.29 20.14
C TYR A 586 6.78 8.29 21.28
N TRP A 587 7.00 7.01 20.94
CA TRP A 587 7.12 5.96 21.95
C TRP A 587 8.28 6.26 22.89
N THR A 588 8.04 6.05 24.18
CA THR A 588 8.98 6.35 25.26
C THR A 588 9.73 5.10 25.69
N GLY A 589 10.84 5.29 26.40
CA GLY A 589 11.57 4.20 27.04
C GLY A 589 12.12 3.17 26.06
N ASP A 590 11.87 1.89 26.34
CA ASP A 590 12.30 0.77 25.49
C ASP A 590 11.64 0.72 24.11
N CYS A 591 10.66 1.60 23.84
CA CYS A 591 9.93 1.68 22.58
C CYS A 591 9.31 0.33 22.17
N ARG A 592 8.86 -0.48 23.13
CA ARG A 592 8.22 -1.79 22.90
C ARG A 592 6.77 -1.79 23.38
N PRO A 593 5.88 -0.98 22.76
CA PRO A 593 4.47 -0.93 23.12
C PRO A 593 3.83 -2.31 22.98
N PRO A 594 3.07 -2.80 23.98
CA PRO A 594 2.30 -4.03 23.84
C PRO A 594 1.12 -3.83 22.88
N GLU A 595 0.57 -4.95 22.39
CA GLU A 595 -0.48 -4.97 21.36
C GLU A 595 -1.72 -4.12 21.71
N ASP A 596 -2.16 -4.20 22.97
CA ASP A 596 -3.31 -3.46 23.47
C ASP A 596 -3.09 -1.94 23.49
N VAL A 597 -1.84 -1.49 23.62
CA VAL A 597 -1.48 -0.07 23.57
C VAL A 597 -1.43 0.45 22.15
N ILE A 598 -0.87 -0.32 21.21
CA ILE A 598 -0.91 0.05 19.78
C ILE A 598 -2.36 0.08 19.28
N LYS A 599 -3.19 -0.87 19.73
CA LYS A 599 -4.62 -0.86 19.45
C LYS A 599 -5.31 0.44 19.86
N ILE A 600 -4.98 1.00 21.03
CA ILE A 600 -5.51 2.29 21.47
C ILE A 600 -5.09 3.39 20.48
N ALA A 601 -3.83 3.42 20.06
CA ALA A 601 -3.34 4.40 19.08
C ALA A 601 -4.10 4.29 17.74
N ASP A 602 -4.20 3.09 17.18
CA ASP A 602 -4.86 2.83 15.90
C ASP A 602 -6.35 3.20 15.94
N GLN A 603 -7.07 2.83 17.01
CA GLN A 603 -8.49 3.15 17.17
C GLN A 603 -8.78 4.65 17.29
N ASN A 604 -7.79 5.44 17.70
CA ASN A 604 -7.89 6.88 17.86
C ASN A 604 -7.17 7.66 16.74
N ASN A 605 -6.72 6.97 15.69
CA ASN A 605 -5.98 7.57 14.56
C ASN A 605 -4.75 8.39 15.02
N ILE A 606 -4.03 7.87 16.03
CA ILE A 606 -2.80 8.47 16.54
C ILE A 606 -1.62 7.91 15.76
N ARG A 607 -0.82 8.78 15.15
CA ARG A 607 0.40 8.38 14.44
C ARG A 607 1.53 8.20 15.43
N CYS A 608 2.14 7.03 15.46
CA CYS A 608 3.23 6.74 16.38
C CYS A 608 4.55 6.44 15.64
N ILE A 609 5.68 6.81 16.27
CA ILE A 609 7.05 6.50 15.81
C ILE A 609 7.95 6.23 17.02
N ASN A 610 9.16 5.73 16.75
CA ASN A 610 10.26 5.31 17.66
C ASN A 610 10.44 3.80 17.73
N GLY A 611 11.64 3.41 18.16
CA GLY A 611 12.14 2.03 18.15
C GLY A 611 12.88 1.68 16.86
N GLY A 612 13.46 0.47 16.83
CA GLY A 612 14.17 -0.11 15.69
C GLY A 612 15.66 0.22 15.63
N ASP A 613 16.09 1.39 16.10
CA ASP A 613 17.49 1.84 16.19
C ASP A 613 18.38 1.50 14.97
N PRO A 614 17.97 1.87 13.74
CA PRO A 614 18.72 1.51 12.53
C PRO A 614 20.11 2.13 12.51
N GLU A 615 21.08 1.37 12.00
CA GLU A 615 22.47 1.78 11.94
C GLU A 615 23.17 1.16 10.71
N TYR A 616 24.05 1.94 10.07
CA TYR A 616 24.85 1.52 8.91
C TYR A 616 26.01 2.49 8.63
N SER A 617 26.75 2.86 9.67
CA SER A 617 27.97 3.70 9.59
C SER A 617 29.24 2.84 9.49
N GLY A 618 30.41 3.48 9.34
CA GLY A 618 31.71 2.82 9.34
C GLY A 618 31.99 2.00 10.60
N LYS A 619 31.42 2.37 11.76
CA LYS A 619 31.52 1.59 13.01
C LYS A 619 30.68 0.31 12.97
N TYR A 620 29.56 0.35 12.25
CA TYR A 620 28.55 -0.72 12.15
C TYR A 620 28.23 -0.95 10.67
N SER A 621 29.22 -1.44 9.92
CA SER A 621 29.21 -1.45 8.45
C SER A 621 28.46 -2.62 7.82
N SER A 622 27.47 -3.19 8.54
CA SER A 622 26.69 -4.33 8.07
C SER A 622 25.21 -3.98 7.97
N LEU A 623 24.56 -4.40 6.88
CA LEU A 623 23.11 -4.26 6.70
C LEU A 623 22.30 -5.02 7.75
N THR A 624 22.91 -5.93 8.51
CA THR A 624 22.22 -6.60 9.64
C THR A 624 21.90 -5.64 10.80
N PHE A 625 22.47 -4.44 10.81
CA PHE A 625 22.14 -3.38 11.77
C PHE A 625 21.06 -2.41 11.24
N LEU A 626 20.64 -2.56 9.98
CA LEU A 626 19.65 -1.70 9.35
C LEU A 626 18.24 -2.28 9.56
N SER A 627 17.56 -1.82 10.61
CA SER A 627 16.20 -2.26 10.93
C SER A 627 15.17 -1.87 9.85
N PRO A 628 14.06 -2.62 9.73
CA PRO A 628 12.99 -2.34 8.76
C PRO A 628 12.21 -1.07 9.11
N PHE A 629 11.25 -0.68 8.28
CA PHE A 629 10.34 0.44 8.58
C PHE A 629 9.30 0.10 9.65
N THR A 630 8.94 -1.17 9.77
CA THR A 630 7.81 -1.62 10.59
C THR A 630 8.13 -2.89 11.37
N CYS A 631 7.46 -3.08 12.51
CA CYS A 631 7.45 -4.34 13.24
C CYS A 631 6.02 -4.78 13.50
N GLN A 632 5.73 -6.06 13.28
CA GLN A 632 4.45 -6.63 13.67
C GLN A 632 4.39 -6.82 15.19
N VAL A 633 3.30 -6.38 15.81
CA VAL A 633 3.01 -6.60 17.24
C VAL A 633 1.59 -7.15 17.33
N GLY A 634 1.48 -8.46 17.49
CA GLY A 634 0.21 -9.17 17.40
C GLY A 634 -0.47 -8.93 16.04
N SER A 635 -1.66 -8.36 16.06
CA SER A 635 -2.44 -7.98 14.86
C SER A 635 -2.11 -6.59 14.31
N TYR A 636 -1.30 -5.82 15.05
CA TYR A 636 -1.01 -4.41 14.78
C TYR A 636 0.41 -4.21 14.27
N THR A 637 0.71 -2.99 13.83
CA THR A 637 2.01 -2.61 13.29
C THR A 637 2.59 -1.45 14.08
N GLN A 638 3.82 -1.62 14.58
CA GLN A 638 4.63 -0.53 15.08
C GLN A 638 5.47 0.05 13.93
N TYR A 639 5.59 1.38 13.89
CA TYR A 639 6.41 2.10 12.92
C TYR A 639 7.69 2.58 13.60
N TYR A 640 8.85 2.22 13.02
CA TYR A 640 10.16 2.53 13.59
C TYR A 640 10.67 3.89 13.15
N ALA A 641 11.55 4.46 13.97
CA ALA A 641 12.37 5.60 13.57
C ALA A 641 13.31 5.18 12.42
N ASN A 642 13.65 6.11 11.54
CA ASN A 642 14.53 5.82 10.40
C ASN A 642 15.99 6.16 10.65
N SER A 643 16.28 6.68 11.84
CA SER A 643 17.61 6.83 12.38
C SER A 643 17.56 6.50 13.86
N ARG A 644 18.69 6.10 14.42
CA ARG A 644 18.85 6.07 15.87
C ARG A 644 19.26 7.45 16.40
N ASN A 645 19.05 7.64 17.70
CA ASN A 645 19.37 8.88 18.40
C ASN A 645 20.79 8.90 19.01
N GLU A 646 21.16 10.06 19.55
CA GLU A 646 22.43 10.34 20.22
C GLU A 646 22.63 9.56 21.51
N PHE A 647 21.55 9.16 22.21
CA PHE A 647 21.64 8.38 23.44
C PHE A 647 22.50 7.13 23.22
N ILE A 648 22.23 6.40 22.14
CA ILE A 648 22.93 5.14 21.88
C ILE A 648 24.35 5.37 21.37
N ASP A 649 24.58 6.41 20.57
CA ASP A 649 25.91 6.74 20.06
C ASP A 649 26.89 7.16 21.16
N THR A 650 26.36 7.71 22.25
CA THR A 650 27.10 8.21 23.42
C THR A 650 27.15 7.19 24.57
N ALA A 651 26.85 5.92 24.27
CA ALA A 651 26.79 4.82 25.23
C ALA A 651 25.86 5.10 26.42
N GLY A 652 24.67 5.64 26.13
CA GLY A 652 23.68 6.04 27.11
C GLY A 652 24.04 7.36 27.80
N TRP A 653 24.50 8.36 27.04
CA TRP A 653 24.93 9.68 27.52
C TRP A 653 26.15 9.67 28.48
N LYS A 654 26.94 8.60 28.46
CA LYS A 654 28.09 8.40 29.39
C LYS A 654 29.41 8.90 28.83
N GLN A 655 29.59 8.89 27.50
CA GLN A 655 30.87 9.23 26.87
C GLN A 655 30.70 9.57 25.38
N ASP A 656 31.81 9.93 24.73
CA ASP A 656 31.90 10.11 23.27
C ASP A 656 30.86 11.08 22.68
N TYR A 657 30.52 12.17 23.38
CA TYR A 657 29.44 13.09 23.03
C TYR A 657 29.41 13.62 21.58
N HIS A 658 30.55 13.66 20.88
CA HIS A 658 30.61 14.07 19.46
C HIS A 658 30.24 12.94 18.47
N SER A 659 30.09 11.69 18.93
CA SER A 659 29.87 10.51 18.07
C SER A 659 28.57 10.56 17.25
N PHE A 660 27.61 11.41 17.65
CA PHE A 660 26.38 11.63 16.91
C PHE A 660 26.63 12.11 15.47
N ILE A 661 27.78 12.74 15.20
CA ILE A 661 28.20 13.13 13.84
C ILE A 661 28.24 11.95 12.84
N SER A 662 28.36 10.71 13.35
CA SER A 662 28.31 9.48 12.56
C SER A 662 27.00 9.31 11.78
N ARG A 663 25.93 10.04 12.13
CA ARG A 663 24.70 10.13 11.35
C ARG A 663 24.92 10.57 9.90
N ILE A 664 25.89 11.45 9.64
CA ILE A 664 26.22 11.85 8.26
C ILE A 664 26.70 10.64 7.44
N ASP A 665 27.52 9.77 8.04
CA ASP A 665 27.99 8.54 7.39
C ASP A 665 26.85 7.55 7.17
N TYR A 666 25.98 7.38 8.17
CA TYR A 666 24.73 6.61 8.04
C TYR A 666 23.86 7.11 6.87
N PHE A 667 23.63 8.42 6.76
CA PHE A 667 22.87 9.01 5.66
C PHE A 667 23.54 8.72 4.31
N LYS A 668 24.86 8.84 4.21
CA LYS A 668 25.59 8.53 2.97
C LYS A 668 25.48 7.05 2.58
N ASN A 669 25.67 6.13 3.54
CA ASN A 669 25.69 4.70 3.26
C ASN A 669 24.30 4.16 2.86
N THR A 670 23.22 4.70 3.44
CA THR A 670 21.83 4.35 3.12
C THR A 670 21.30 4.95 1.80
N ALA A 671 22.12 5.73 1.09
CA ALA A 671 21.81 6.26 -0.25
C ALA A 671 22.95 6.04 -1.27
N ARG A 672 23.98 5.24 -0.95
CA ARG A 672 25.18 5.11 -1.79
C ARG A 672 24.94 4.34 -3.09
N LYS A 673 24.33 3.17 -3.01
CA LYS A 673 23.97 2.32 -4.17
C LYS A 673 22.46 2.25 -4.37
N ARG A 674 21.74 2.17 -3.27
CA ARG A 674 20.29 2.04 -3.16
C ARG A 674 19.80 3.05 -2.14
N PHE A 675 18.58 3.54 -2.31
CA PHE A 675 17.93 4.41 -1.35
C PHE A 675 17.13 3.57 -0.36
N LEU A 676 17.75 3.26 0.79
CA LEU A 676 17.23 2.28 1.76
C LEU A 676 16.41 2.90 2.88
N LYS A 677 16.70 4.15 3.26
CA LYS A 677 16.03 4.88 4.35
C LYS A 677 15.88 6.36 4.01
N PRO A 678 14.83 7.06 4.45
CA PRO A 678 14.82 8.52 4.43
C PRO A 678 15.92 9.07 5.37
N ILE A 679 16.11 10.39 5.38
CA ILE A 679 16.89 11.06 6.42
C ILE A 679 15.96 11.38 7.58
N ASP A 680 16.38 10.99 8.76
CA ASP A 680 15.70 11.24 10.02
C ASP A 680 16.74 11.74 11.02
N VAL A 681 16.58 12.96 11.51
CA VAL A 681 17.43 13.50 12.57
C VAL A 681 16.67 13.33 13.89
N TYR A 682 17.02 12.28 14.63
CA TYR A 682 16.38 11.89 15.87
C TYR A 682 17.29 12.17 17.06
N TYR A 683 16.85 12.98 18.04
CA TYR A 683 17.61 13.32 19.24
C TYR A 683 16.72 13.91 20.36
N HIS A 684 17.32 14.25 21.49
CA HIS A 684 16.64 14.79 22.68
C HIS A 684 17.14 16.19 23.06
N PHE A 685 16.39 16.90 23.92
CA PHE A 685 16.78 18.24 24.37
C PHE A 685 18.06 18.29 25.20
N TYR A 686 18.37 17.23 25.97
CA TYR A 686 19.62 17.19 26.75
C TYR A 686 20.89 17.25 25.88
N ILE A 687 20.78 17.09 24.55
CA ILE A 687 21.93 17.18 23.64
C ILE A 687 22.72 18.48 23.81
N VAL A 688 22.05 19.57 24.22
CA VAL A 688 22.66 20.89 24.43
C VAL A 688 23.54 20.97 25.68
N GLU A 689 23.43 20.03 26.61
CA GLU A 689 24.22 20.00 27.86
C GLU A 689 25.71 19.73 27.62
N LYS A 690 26.05 19.22 26.44
CA LYS A 690 27.42 18.90 26.03
C LYS A 690 27.73 19.63 24.73
N GLU A 691 28.62 20.61 24.80
CA GLU A 691 29.04 21.39 23.63
C GLU A 691 29.49 20.51 22.44
N ALA A 692 30.19 19.41 22.72
CA ALA A 692 30.63 18.46 21.69
C ALA A 692 29.46 17.79 20.94
N ALA A 693 28.35 17.50 21.64
CA ALA A 693 27.14 16.91 21.03
C ALA A 693 26.33 17.96 20.27
N LEU A 694 26.17 19.16 20.84
CA LEU A 694 25.55 20.29 20.15
C LEU A 694 26.29 20.65 18.85
N ASN A 695 27.62 20.65 18.87
CA ASN A 695 28.42 20.90 17.67
C ASN A 695 28.19 19.81 16.61
N ALA A 696 28.13 18.53 17.01
CA ALA A 696 27.80 17.44 16.09
C ALA A 696 26.40 17.62 15.46
N LEU A 697 25.41 18.02 16.26
CA LEU A 697 24.05 18.29 15.78
C LEU A 697 24.03 19.44 14.78
N VAL A 698 24.71 20.55 15.07
CA VAL A 698 24.82 21.70 14.16
C VAL A 698 25.48 21.27 12.84
N GLU A 699 26.56 20.50 12.88
CA GLU A 699 27.23 19.99 11.67
C GLU A 699 26.32 19.08 10.83
N ILE A 700 25.45 18.27 11.47
CA ILE A 700 24.45 17.47 10.77
C ILE A 700 23.48 18.38 10.02
N TYR A 701 22.97 19.44 10.65
CA TYR A 701 22.04 20.36 9.99
C TYR A 701 22.69 21.19 8.88
N GLU A 702 23.95 21.61 9.03
CA GLU A 702 24.70 22.24 7.93
C GLU A 702 24.85 21.27 6.74
N TYR A 703 25.14 19.99 7.01
CA TYR A 703 25.15 18.96 5.96
C TYR A 703 23.78 18.81 5.26
N LEU A 704 22.66 18.91 6.00
CA LEU A 704 21.33 18.87 5.41
C LEU A 704 21.06 20.07 4.50
N LYS A 705 21.45 21.28 4.91
CA LYS A 705 21.32 22.51 4.09
C LYS A 705 22.09 22.44 2.78
N GLU A 706 23.22 21.74 2.76
CA GLU A 706 24.02 21.53 1.55
C GLU A 706 23.52 20.39 0.66
N THR A 707 22.52 19.62 1.11
CA THR A 707 22.00 18.45 0.40
C THR A 707 20.63 18.76 -0.25
N SER A 708 20.42 18.32 -1.49
CA SER A 708 19.10 18.39 -2.13
C SER A 708 18.15 17.35 -1.53
N LEU A 709 17.22 17.81 -0.68
CA LEU A 709 16.29 16.98 0.09
C LEU A 709 14.84 17.41 -0.15
N CYS A 710 13.89 16.52 0.08
CA CYS A 710 12.46 16.83 0.19
C CYS A 710 12.13 16.92 1.70
N ASN A 711 12.13 18.13 2.24
CA ASN A 711 11.94 18.40 3.66
C ASN A 711 10.46 18.27 4.02
N MET A 712 10.16 17.56 5.11
CA MET A 712 8.80 17.41 5.62
C MET A 712 8.75 17.27 7.15
N PHE A 713 7.58 17.54 7.73
CA PHE A 713 7.31 17.19 9.13
C PHE A 713 7.25 15.67 9.32
N ALA A 714 7.48 15.20 10.55
CA ALA A 714 7.38 13.78 10.87
C ALA A 714 5.95 13.25 10.65
N SER A 715 4.89 14.05 10.85
CA SER A 715 3.51 13.66 10.52
C SER A 715 3.33 13.29 9.05
N ASP A 716 3.86 14.12 8.15
CA ASP A 716 3.78 13.91 6.71
C ASP A 716 4.51 12.62 6.30
N TYR A 717 5.69 12.37 6.88
CA TYR A 717 6.38 11.09 6.69
C TYR A 717 5.52 9.91 7.23
N LEU A 718 4.94 10.05 8.42
CA LEU A 718 4.13 9.00 9.04
C LEU A 718 2.85 8.70 8.25
N ASP A 719 2.22 9.69 7.62
CA ASP A 719 1.08 9.46 6.71
C ASP A 719 1.46 8.50 5.57
N ARG A 720 2.66 8.64 5.02
CA ARG A 720 3.20 7.73 4.01
C ARG A 720 3.48 6.35 4.61
N ALA A 721 4.15 6.31 5.77
CA ALA A 721 4.51 5.06 6.44
C ALA A 721 3.27 4.22 6.80
N TYR A 722 2.23 4.83 7.37
CA TYR A 722 0.97 4.17 7.70
C TYR A 722 0.19 3.71 6.46
N SER A 723 0.38 4.38 5.32
CA SER A 723 -0.25 3.98 4.05
C SER A 723 0.49 2.84 3.33
N PHE A 724 1.76 2.60 3.68
CA PHE A 724 2.60 1.63 2.99
C PHE A 724 2.05 0.19 3.03
N PRO A 725 1.56 -0.33 4.18
CA PRO A 725 0.91 -1.63 4.23
C PRO A 725 -0.39 -1.72 3.41
N ASP A 726 -1.02 -0.60 3.07
CA ASP A 726 -2.30 -0.59 2.37
C ASP A 726 -2.18 -0.41 0.86
N VAL A 727 -0.95 -0.26 0.35
CA VAL A 727 -0.71 -0.26 -1.09
C VAL A 727 -1.17 -1.58 -1.70
N ARG A 728 -1.86 -1.49 -2.83
CA ARG A 728 -2.24 -2.63 -3.66
C ARG A 728 -1.82 -2.37 -5.09
N VAL A 729 -1.11 -3.31 -5.69
CA VAL A 729 -0.69 -3.25 -7.08
C VAL A 729 -1.46 -4.30 -7.88
N PHE A 730 -2.05 -3.84 -8.98
CA PHE A 730 -2.80 -4.67 -9.91
C PHE A 730 -2.11 -4.65 -11.26
N ARG A 731 -1.80 -5.84 -11.78
CA ARG A 731 -1.16 -6.01 -13.09
C ARG A 731 -2.20 -6.16 -14.20
N ARG A 732 -2.02 -5.42 -15.29
CA ARG A 732 -2.74 -5.59 -16.58
C ARG A 732 -1.73 -5.87 -17.69
N ALA A 733 -2.21 -6.31 -18.85
CA ALA A 733 -1.34 -6.74 -19.97
C ALA A 733 -0.18 -5.77 -20.28
N ASN A 734 -0.44 -4.46 -20.35
CA ASN A 734 0.59 -3.43 -20.62
C ASN A 734 0.63 -2.29 -19.57
N ASP A 735 -0.17 -2.36 -18.51
CA ASP A 735 -0.36 -1.27 -17.55
C ASP A 735 -0.31 -1.80 -16.11
N PHE A 736 -0.03 -0.91 -15.17
CA PHE A 736 -0.30 -1.14 -13.75
C PHE A 736 -1.43 -0.25 -13.27
N LEU A 737 -2.10 -0.70 -12.23
CA LEU A 737 -3.00 0.10 -11.43
C LEU A 737 -2.57 -0.05 -9.98
N VAL A 738 -2.44 1.07 -9.27
CA VAL A 738 -1.96 1.11 -7.89
C VAL A 738 -2.97 1.87 -7.04
N TYR A 739 -3.41 1.22 -5.96
CA TYR A 739 -4.16 1.85 -4.88
C TYR A 739 -3.21 2.25 -3.76
N ASN A 740 -3.42 3.42 -3.18
CA ASN A 740 -2.78 3.85 -1.96
C ASN A 740 -3.60 4.96 -1.28
N GLU A 741 -3.40 5.18 0.02
CA GLU A 741 -3.98 6.32 0.73
C GLU A 741 -3.08 7.57 0.60
N ASN A 742 -1.81 7.51 1.04
CA ASN A 742 -0.89 8.66 1.02
C ASN A 742 0.52 8.37 0.46
N ILE A 743 0.74 7.28 -0.27
CA ILE A 743 2.03 7.08 -0.96
C ILE A 743 2.17 8.05 -2.12
N LYS A 744 3.28 8.80 -2.14
CA LYS A 744 3.54 9.84 -3.15
C LYS A 744 4.55 9.44 -4.21
N THR A 745 5.17 8.28 -4.11
CA THR A 745 6.18 7.84 -5.08
C THR A 745 6.19 6.33 -5.26
N LEU A 746 6.34 5.89 -6.51
CA LEU A 746 6.53 4.50 -6.89
C LEU A 746 7.86 4.33 -7.62
N ARG A 747 8.64 3.31 -7.27
CA ARG A 747 9.87 2.92 -7.97
C ARG A 747 9.54 1.82 -8.99
N VAL A 748 9.99 2.00 -10.23
CA VAL A 748 9.95 0.98 -11.30
C VAL A 748 11.36 0.73 -11.83
N ASN A 749 11.52 -0.34 -12.60
CA ASN A 749 12.79 -0.60 -13.30
C ASN A 749 13.16 0.59 -14.19
N LYS A 750 14.45 0.95 -14.21
CA LYS A 750 14.96 2.14 -14.90
C LYS A 750 14.65 2.16 -16.40
N ASP A 751 14.61 0.98 -17.02
CA ASP A 751 14.30 0.81 -18.45
C ASP A 751 12.79 0.87 -18.76
N THR A 752 11.94 0.98 -17.72
CA THR A 752 10.48 1.08 -17.89
C THR A 752 10.10 2.48 -18.34
N ASN A 753 9.74 2.62 -19.60
CA ASN A 753 9.23 3.89 -20.14
C ASN A 753 7.73 4.03 -19.83
N ILE A 754 7.33 5.23 -19.41
CA ILE A 754 5.95 5.54 -19.00
C ILE A 754 5.35 6.54 -19.99
N ASP A 755 4.12 6.28 -20.43
CA ASP A 755 3.29 7.24 -21.16
C ASP A 755 2.54 8.10 -20.14
N ILE A 756 3.11 9.24 -19.74
CA ILE A 756 2.53 10.13 -18.71
C ILE A 756 1.12 10.59 -19.12
N LYS A 757 0.92 10.92 -20.40
CA LYS A 757 -0.36 11.39 -20.95
C LYS A 757 -1.51 10.39 -20.80
N LYS A 758 -1.21 9.09 -20.97
CA LYS A 758 -2.21 8.02 -20.80
C LYS A 758 -2.27 7.47 -19.38
N SER A 759 -1.26 7.78 -18.56
CA SER A 759 -1.26 7.52 -17.14
C SER A 759 -2.16 8.53 -16.42
N ASN A 760 -2.56 8.23 -15.20
CA ASN A 760 -3.22 9.20 -14.34
C ASN A 760 -2.44 9.33 -13.03
N ASN A 761 -2.58 10.48 -12.36
CA ASN A 761 -1.95 10.75 -11.08
C ASN A 761 -0.41 10.69 -11.08
N ILE A 762 0.26 10.69 -12.24
CA ILE A 762 1.72 10.80 -12.33
C ILE A 762 2.05 12.25 -12.67
N ILE A 763 2.74 12.95 -11.77
CA ILE A 763 3.12 14.37 -11.93
C ILE A 763 4.57 14.54 -12.40
N GLY A 764 5.38 13.49 -12.34
CA GLY A 764 6.72 13.48 -12.91
C GLY A 764 7.50 12.22 -12.58
N PHE A 765 8.79 12.22 -12.91
CA PHE A 765 9.69 11.12 -12.57
C PHE A 765 11.16 11.54 -12.54
N ARG A 766 11.98 10.77 -11.84
CA ARG A 766 13.45 10.92 -11.85
C ARG A 766 14.12 9.55 -11.85
N ASP A 767 15.13 9.43 -12.70
CA ASP A 767 16.01 8.27 -12.70
C ASP A 767 17.08 8.44 -11.63
N MET A 768 17.21 7.43 -10.77
CA MET A 768 18.23 7.36 -9.73
C MET A 768 19.13 6.12 -9.93
N SER A 769 19.97 5.79 -8.95
CA SER A 769 20.94 4.69 -9.05
C SER A 769 20.29 3.31 -9.09
N ASP A 770 19.11 3.16 -8.50
CA ASP A 770 18.45 1.88 -8.22
C ASP A 770 17.02 1.77 -8.79
N GLY A 771 16.61 2.73 -9.62
CA GLY A 771 15.33 2.69 -10.32
C GLY A 771 14.92 4.02 -10.93
N ARG A 772 13.75 3.99 -11.57
CA ARG A 772 12.99 5.18 -11.97
C ARG A 772 11.90 5.43 -10.94
N TYR A 773 11.91 6.60 -10.32
CA TYR A 773 10.93 7.00 -9.32
C TYR A 773 9.86 7.85 -10.00
N LEU A 774 8.62 7.39 -9.96
CA LEU A 774 7.42 8.05 -10.47
C LEU A 774 6.76 8.82 -9.33
N PHE A 775 6.57 10.12 -9.49
CA PHE A 775 5.95 10.98 -8.49
C PHE A 775 4.45 11.01 -8.70
N LEU A 776 3.70 10.81 -7.62
CA LEU A 776 2.26 10.70 -7.62
C LEU A 776 1.62 12.01 -7.16
N GLY A 777 0.47 12.34 -7.74
CA GLY A 777 -0.42 13.36 -7.19
C GLY A 777 -1.28 12.83 -6.04
N ASP A 778 -2.27 13.62 -5.63
CA ASP A 778 -3.13 13.32 -4.47
C ASP A 778 -4.25 12.29 -4.70
N LYS A 779 -4.34 11.65 -5.85
CA LYS A 779 -5.40 10.63 -6.08
C LYS A 779 -5.00 9.30 -5.43
N LYS A 780 -5.98 8.60 -4.86
CA LYS A 780 -5.79 7.25 -4.31
C LYS A 780 -5.41 6.21 -5.36
N TRP A 781 -6.01 6.34 -6.56
CA TRP A 781 -5.79 5.44 -7.69
C TRP A 781 -4.80 6.04 -8.69
N THR A 782 -3.77 5.26 -9.03
CA THR A 782 -2.76 5.57 -10.04
C THR A 782 -2.74 4.51 -11.12
N LYS A 783 -2.98 4.90 -12.37
CA LYS A 783 -2.83 4.10 -13.58
C LYS A 783 -1.49 4.45 -14.21
N ILE A 784 -0.66 3.43 -14.40
CA ILE A 784 0.65 3.54 -15.01
C ILE A 784 0.60 2.83 -16.36
N VAL A 785 0.77 3.58 -17.45
CA VAL A 785 0.78 3.03 -18.81
C VAL A 785 2.23 2.92 -19.28
N LYS A 786 2.68 1.70 -19.61
CA LYS A 786 4.01 1.51 -20.19
C LYS A 786 4.03 1.98 -21.65
N SER A 787 5.15 2.52 -22.08
CA SER A 787 5.39 2.98 -23.45
C SER A 787 6.56 2.25 -24.08
N TYR A 788 6.52 2.06 -25.41
CA TYR A 788 7.67 1.59 -26.19
C TYR A 788 8.60 2.74 -26.63
N ARG A 789 8.23 4.00 -26.36
CA ARG A 789 9.00 5.19 -26.69
C ARG A 789 9.10 6.11 -25.48
N ASN A 790 10.21 6.82 -25.35
CA ASN A 790 10.29 7.95 -24.44
C ASN A 790 9.39 9.07 -24.96
N ILE A 791 8.28 9.31 -24.27
CA ILE A 791 7.39 10.44 -24.54
C ILE A 791 7.75 11.48 -23.48
N PHE A 792 8.53 12.48 -23.89
CA PHE A 792 9.00 13.54 -23.02
C PHE A 792 7.97 14.67 -22.99
N GLU A 793 7.49 15.03 -21.80
CA GLU A 793 6.49 16.08 -21.55
C GLU A 793 6.89 16.95 -20.36
N LEU A 794 6.12 18.01 -20.08
CA LEU A 794 6.29 18.77 -18.85
C LEU A 794 6.06 17.83 -17.66
N SER A 795 7.04 17.74 -16.77
CA SER A 795 6.99 16.86 -15.60
C SER A 795 7.83 17.43 -14.46
N LEU A 796 7.43 17.11 -13.22
CA LEU A 796 8.26 17.36 -12.05
C LEU A 796 9.55 16.54 -12.14
N TYR A 797 10.69 17.21 -12.01
CA TYR A 797 11.98 16.55 -11.89
C TYR A 797 12.45 16.48 -10.43
N SER A 798 12.35 17.59 -9.71
CA SER A 798 12.62 17.61 -8.26
C SER A 798 11.93 18.78 -7.55
N SER A 799 11.70 18.64 -6.25
CA SER A 799 11.28 19.71 -5.34
C SER A 799 11.91 19.52 -3.97
N ASN A 800 12.19 20.62 -3.27
CA ASN A 800 12.60 20.58 -1.86
C ASN A 800 11.43 20.41 -0.87
N ILE A 801 10.20 20.45 -1.35
CA ILE A 801 8.96 20.23 -0.60
C ILE A 801 8.01 19.26 -1.31
N PRO A 802 7.05 18.65 -0.60
CA PRO A 802 6.04 17.79 -1.21
C PRO A 802 5.17 18.51 -2.25
N ILE A 803 5.06 17.95 -3.46
CA ILE A 803 4.17 18.46 -4.52
C ILE A 803 2.92 17.58 -4.58
N LYS A 804 1.75 18.21 -4.47
CA LYS A 804 0.43 17.54 -4.46
C LYS A 804 -0.17 17.34 -5.85
N ASP A 805 0.06 18.30 -6.75
CA ASP A 805 -0.46 18.25 -8.12
C ASP A 805 0.25 19.24 -9.04
N ILE A 806 0.26 18.94 -10.34
CA ILE A 806 0.70 19.86 -11.39
C ILE A 806 -0.33 19.84 -12.52
N LYS A 807 -0.89 21.00 -12.84
CA LYS A 807 -1.83 21.20 -13.93
C LYS A 807 -1.30 22.23 -14.92
N ILE A 808 -1.65 22.03 -16.19
CA ILE A 808 -1.34 22.97 -17.27
C ILE A 808 -2.67 23.48 -17.82
N ASP A 809 -2.87 24.79 -17.84
CA ASP A 809 -4.01 25.44 -18.50
C ASP A 809 -3.49 26.51 -19.47
N ASN A 810 -3.75 26.32 -20.76
CA ASN A 810 -3.20 27.14 -21.84
C ASN A 810 -1.64 27.22 -21.80
N GLU A 811 -1.11 28.34 -21.33
CA GLU A 811 0.32 28.68 -21.22
C GLU A 811 0.78 28.83 -19.76
N ASP A 812 -0.08 28.46 -18.80
CA ASP A 812 0.14 28.62 -17.38
C ASP A 812 0.30 27.27 -16.68
N ILE A 813 1.30 27.16 -15.79
CA ILE A 813 1.53 25.97 -14.96
C ILE A 813 1.02 26.25 -13.55
N HIS A 814 0.13 25.40 -13.05
CA HIS A 814 -0.37 25.45 -11.67
C HIS A 814 0.21 24.29 -10.87
N ILE A 815 1.01 24.62 -9.87
CA ILE A 815 1.59 23.68 -8.92
C ILE A 815 0.86 23.83 -7.60
N ARG A 816 0.41 22.71 -7.04
CA ARG A 816 -0.16 22.67 -5.70
C ARG A 816 0.84 22.02 -4.76
N ILE A 817 1.16 22.69 -3.67
CA ILE A 817 2.03 22.19 -2.59
C ILE A 817 1.19 21.91 -1.35
N SER A 818 1.76 21.25 -0.33
CA SER A 818 1.04 21.06 0.94
C SER A 818 0.97 22.36 1.73
N GLU A 819 -0.10 22.56 2.50
CA GLU A 819 -0.47 23.84 3.17
C GLU A 819 0.41 24.16 4.41
N ASN A 820 1.42 23.34 4.69
CA ASN A 820 2.27 23.45 5.89
C ASN A 820 3.71 23.86 5.58
N TYR A 821 4.00 24.35 4.37
CA TYR A 821 5.38 24.59 3.91
C TYR A 821 5.66 26.02 3.46
N ASP A 822 4.80 26.97 3.82
CA ASP A 822 4.92 28.37 3.40
C ASP A 822 6.19 29.05 3.96
N PHE A 823 6.78 28.52 5.03
CA PHE A 823 8.05 28.97 5.60
C PHE A 823 9.29 28.48 4.82
N ILE A 824 9.12 27.55 3.88
CA ILE A 824 10.21 27.04 3.03
C ILE A 824 10.10 27.69 1.66
N ASN A 825 11.19 28.34 1.21
CA ASN A 825 11.25 28.80 -0.18
C ASN A 825 11.30 27.58 -1.12
N PRO A 826 10.30 27.40 -2.00
CA PRO A 826 10.23 26.24 -2.85
C PRO A 826 11.32 26.29 -3.93
N ASP A 827 12.18 25.27 -3.96
CA ASP A 827 13.13 25.01 -5.05
C ASP A 827 12.57 23.87 -5.90
N ILE A 828 11.88 24.23 -6.98
CA ILE A 828 11.17 23.29 -7.87
C ILE A 828 11.82 23.31 -9.25
N ILE A 829 12.17 22.13 -9.75
CA ILE A 829 12.70 21.91 -11.09
C ILE A 829 11.67 21.10 -11.90
N LEU A 830 11.22 21.69 -13.00
CA LEU A 830 10.38 21.01 -13.99
C LEU A 830 11.19 20.71 -15.25
N LYS A 831 11.06 19.50 -15.78
CA LYS A 831 11.60 19.12 -17.09
C LYS A 831 10.59 19.35 -18.18
N ILE A 832 11.04 19.84 -19.34
CA ILE A 832 10.20 20.15 -20.49
C ILE A 832 10.64 19.31 -21.68
N GLY A 833 9.75 18.48 -22.20
CA GLY A 833 10.11 17.50 -23.23
C GLY A 833 10.46 18.07 -24.62
N GLN A 834 9.76 19.10 -25.06
CA GLN A 834 10.15 19.96 -26.19
C GLN A 834 9.99 21.38 -25.70
N ARG A 835 10.96 22.25 -25.98
CA ARG A 835 10.99 23.64 -25.52
C ARG A 835 9.71 24.39 -25.93
N ASP A 836 8.68 24.29 -25.11
CA ASP A 836 7.45 25.03 -25.30
C ASP A 836 7.71 26.44 -24.78
N LYS A 837 8.25 27.27 -25.68
CA LYS A 837 8.59 28.67 -25.39
C LYS A 837 7.36 29.52 -25.07
N ASN A 838 6.16 28.93 -25.07
CA ASN A 838 4.91 29.63 -24.85
C ASN A 838 4.51 29.68 -23.36
N ILE A 839 5.19 28.99 -22.44
CA ILE A 839 4.86 29.09 -21.01
C ILE A 839 5.08 30.54 -20.54
N ARG A 840 4.00 31.20 -20.12
CA ARG A 840 4.00 32.62 -19.73
C ARG A 840 4.05 32.83 -18.23
N ASN A 841 3.30 32.03 -17.48
CA ASN A 841 3.21 32.17 -16.03
C ASN A 841 3.30 30.81 -15.33
N ILE A 842 3.74 30.86 -14.07
CA ILE A 842 3.70 29.72 -13.17
C ILE A 842 3.04 30.19 -11.88
N TYR A 843 2.14 29.36 -11.35
CA TYR A 843 1.39 29.59 -10.15
C TYR A 843 1.68 28.50 -9.13
N ILE A 844 1.99 28.87 -7.90
CA ILE A 844 2.07 27.96 -6.74
C ILE A 844 0.91 28.30 -5.82
N ASN A 845 0.04 27.35 -5.48
CA ASN A 845 -1.15 27.57 -4.65
C ASN A 845 -1.98 28.81 -5.07
N ALA A 846 -2.15 29.00 -6.38
CA ALA A 846 -2.83 30.15 -7.02
C ALA A 846 -2.09 31.50 -6.96
N GLU A 847 -0.87 31.56 -6.43
CA GLU A 847 -0.01 32.75 -6.44
C GLU A 847 0.99 32.69 -7.59
N LYS A 848 1.11 33.79 -8.33
CA LYS A 848 2.04 33.88 -9.47
C LYS A 848 3.48 34.01 -8.94
N VAL A 849 4.36 33.09 -9.33
CA VAL A 849 5.76 33.05 -8.89
C VAL A 849 6.73 33.38 -10.02
N SER A 850 7.94 33.82 -9.64
CA SER A 850 9.02 34.05 -10.58
C SER A 850 9.70 32.73 -10.97
N PHE A 851 10.14 32.60 -12.21
CA PHE A 851 10.83 31.41 -12.69
C PHE A 851 11.89 31.76 -13.73
N LYS A 852 12.85 30.85 -13.93
CA LYS A 852 13.91 30.98 -14.92
C LYS A 852 13.95 29.75 -15.82
N PHE A 853 14.07 29.98 -17.12
CA PHE A 853 14.36 28.92 -18.08
C PHE A 853 15.85 28.59 -18.06
N ARG A 854 16.17 27.30 -18.05
CA ARG A 854 17.52 26.75 -18.19
C ARG A 854 17.48 25.60 -19.19
N GLU A 855 18.01 25.79 -20.39
CA GLU A 855 18.01 24.75 -21.44
C GLU A 855 16.62 24.13 -21.71
N ASP A 856 16.37 22.92 -21.21
CA ASP A 856 15.14 22.11 -21.27
C ASP A 856 14.39 22.03 -19.91
N GLU A 857 14.75 22.87 -18.95
CA GLU A 857 14.20 22.92 -17.59
C GLU A 857 13.65 24.32 -17.22
N ILE A 858 12.72 24.32 -16.27
CA ILE A 858 12.25 25.51 -15.55
C ILE A 858 12.67 25.36 -14.09
N GLU A 859 13.36 26.37 -13.58
CA GLU A 859 13.71 26.49 -12.16
C GLU A 859 12.84 27.57 -11.51
N ILE A 860 12.23 27.21 -10.38
CA ILE A 860 11.40 28.09 -9.54
C ILE A 860 12.12 28.20 -8.19
N LYS A 861 12.30 29.43 -7.72
CA LYS A 861 12.99 29.76 -6.47
C LYS A 861 12.21 30.73 -5.63
#